data_AF-A0A525JCH1-F1
#
_entry.id   AF-A0A525JCH1-F1
#
_cell.length_a   1.000
_cell.length_b   1.000
_cell.length_c   1.000
_cell.angle_alpha   90.00
_cell.angle_beta   90.00
_cell.angle_gamma   90.00
#
_symmetry.space_group_name_H-M   'P 1'
#
loop_
_entity.id
_entity.type
_entity.pdbx_description
1 polymer ?
#
loop_
_entity_poly.entity_id
_entity_poly.type
_entity_poly.pdbx_seq_one_letter_code
_entity_poly.pdbx_strand_id
1 'polypeptide(L)'
;MRLRRIIACIAALFAGLATGLAAAASGEILPTGQHLTPQAANGALFQALNPDLPDLPAFTAGQASAVALSPDRRTLLILTTGYNRNVGADGKQVPALSNEYVFVFDVSGAAPVKRQVLQIPNTFLGLAWAPSGERFYVSAGVDDAVLEYQGGARGFQPGRRFPLGHRAGLGVQVKPEAAGVAVSPDGRLLLAANLQNDSVSLIDLASGEVTAERDLRPGKNDPARHGQPGGGYPRAIAWTGPRQAFVTAERDREIVALSVTGHALTITRRIRTTGQPTALLATPGGRRLYVALGNTDGVAQIDPANGRVLWRTPTLATAALMAGKRFEGGANSNALALSPDGRRLYVSNGGENAVAVLTLGAGKTGARVTGLIPTGWYPTGVAATGGRLYVVNGKSDPGPNPGWCRNTLSTDPKDAAACRATNSYGWQLEKAGFLALPAPDAAELKRLTHQVAVNVGFAPDPAAAEDAAVMAAVRARIKHVIFIVKENRTYDQILGDLEVGDGDPKLAIFPRAMTPNQHAIARQFVTLDHLFASGESSNTGWNWTTAARTTDFTEHEAPVNYAGRGLQYDQEGENRNLNVGIADHKARKAAKAATPDDDDILPGATDVAAPDGPEGEEGQGYVWDAALRKGLSVRNYGFYGDLSRYSDKAADPIPPERDPFAKRLPVFITTKPALARVTDVYFRGFDQGFPDYWRVQEWKREFRGYADKGDLPNLTLLRLAHDHTGAFGKGVDRVDTVETEQADNDYAVGLVLQTLSESPFAKDTLVFVIEDDAQDGPDHVSSRRTVALVAGPYVRQHTVVSRPYTTVNFVRTIEAVLGLQPMAMNDALARPMTDLFDLKQAAWSYRAELPAVLRTTDLPVPGKTADAGSVGLCRPVRTAGYWAQAMAGLNFDVEDHLDTPRFNLALWTGMTGEAVVPTPTGEDLSHDRAARLAASACR
;
A
#
# COMPACT_ATOMS: atom_id res chain seq x y z
N MET A 1 59.74 -18.62 -4.61
CA MET A 1 59.37 -17.52 -3.66
C MET A 1 58.40 -16.50 -4.26
N ARG A 2 58.51 -16.10 -5.54
CA ARG A 2 57.56 -15.16 -6.21
C ARG A 2 56.12 -15.70 -6.40
N LEU A 3 55.95 -16.98 -6.72
CA LEU A 3 54.62 -17.57 -6.95
C LEU A 3 53.74 -17.62 -5.68
N ARG A 4 54.35 -17.89 -4.51
CA ARG A 4 53.63 -17.88 -3.21
C ARG A 4 53.20 -16.47 -2.78
N ARG A 5 53.93 -15.42 -3.18
CA ARG A 5 53.51 -14.02 -2.92
C ARG A 5 52.37 -13.58 -3.84
N ILE A 6 52.32 -14.06 -5.08
CA ILE A 6 51.21 -13.76 -6.01
C ILE A 6 49.92 -14.47 -5.55
N ILE A 7 50.01 -15.73 -5.12
CA ILE A 7 48.86 -16.47 -4.58
C ILE A 7 48.37 -15.85 -3.27
N ALA A 8 49.27 -15.40 -2.39
CA ALA A 8 48.90 -14.70 -1.15
C ALA A 8 48.27 -13.31 -1.41
N CYS A 9 48.74 -12.57 -2.41
CA CYS A 9 48.11 -11.30 -2.82
C CYS A 9 46.74 -11.51 -3.48
N ILE A 10 46.57 -12.57 -4.27
CA ILE A 10 45.26 -12.93 -4.87
C ILE A 10 44.30 -13.40 -3.77
N ALA A 11 44.74 -14.25 -2.84
CA ALA A 11 43.94 -14.69 -1.69
C ALA A 11 43.57 -13.53 -0.75
N ALA A 12 44.46 -12.55 -0.54
CA ALA A 12 44.16 -11.34 0.22
C ALA A 12 43.23 -10.38 -0.53
N LEU A 13 43.29 -10.32 -1.86
CA LEU A 13 42.31 -9.59 -2.68
C LEU A 13 40.92 -10.24 -2.61
N PHE A 14 40.84 -11.58 -2.69
CA PHE A 14 39.58 -12.32 -2.57
C PHE A 14 39.01 -12.31 -1.15
N ALA A 15 39.87 -12.37 -0.12
CA ALA A 15 39.45 -12.20 1.27
C ALA A 15 38.98 -10.76 1.55
N GLY A 16 39.65 -9.75 0.99
CA GLY A 16 39.24 -8.34 1.08
C GLY A 16 37.93 -8.03 0.34
N LEU A 17 37.69 -8.70 -0.80
CA LEU A 17 36.41 -8.66 -1.54
C LEU A 17 35.29 -9.39 -0.77
N ALA A 18 35.58 -10.53 -0.16
CA ALA A 18 34.61 -11.28 0.64
C ALA A 18 34.26 -10.59 1.97
N THR A 19 35.23 -9.93 2.63
CA THR A 19 34.96 -9.10 3.82
C THR A 19 34.27 -7.78 3.48
N GLY A 20 34.52 -7.23 2.27
CA GLY A 20 33.79 -6.07 1.75
C GLY A 20 32.35 -6.38 1.35
N LEU A 21 32.08 -7.62 0.91
CA LEU A 21 30.73 -8.14 0.64
C LEU A 21 29.98 -8.51 1.94
N ALA A 22 30.66 -9.02 2.96
CA ALA A 22 30.06 -9.34 4.26
C ALA A 22 29.75 -8.09 5.11
N ALA A 23 30.46 -6.97 4.90
CA ALA A 23 30.15 -5.69 5.56
C ALA A 23 28.99 -4.92 4.90
N ALA A 24 28.48 -5.37 3.75
CA ALA A 24 27.48 -4.66 2.95
C ALA A 24 26.01 -5.01 3.27
N ALA A 25 25.75 -5.73 4.37
CA ALA A 25 24.40 -6.14 4.79
C ALA A 25 24.12 -5.83 6.28
N SER A 26 24.29 -4.57 6.71
CA SER A 26 23.88 -4.10 8.05
C SER A 26 22.71 -3.10 7.98
N GLY A 27 21.78 -3.30 7.04
CA GLY A 27 20.60 -2.45 6.86
C GLY A 27 19.33 -3.11 7.40
N GLU A 28 18.42 -2.29 7.92
CA GLU A 28 17.06 -2.69 8.35
C GLU A 28 16.34 -3.39 7.19
N ILE A 29 15.72 -4.55 7.46
CA ILE A 29 14.96 -5.33 6.47
C ILE A 29 13.52 -4.85 6.49
N LEU A 30 12.98 -4.52 5.33
CA LEU A 30 11.61 -4.08 5.17
C LEU A 30 10.66 -5.26 4.95
N PRO A 31 9.36 -5.09 5.24
CA PRO A 31 8.31 -6.05 4.87
C PRO A 31 8.06 -6.13 3.35
N THR A 32 8.92 -5.54 2.52
CA THR A 32 9.02 -5.75 1.06
C THR A 32 10.17 -6.70 0.68
N GLY A 33 11.03 -7.08 1.63
CA GLY A 33 12.25 -7.86 1.41
C GLY A 33 13.48 -7.03 1.02
N GLN A 34 13.33 -5.71 0.86
CA GLN A 34 14.43 -4.79 0.60
C GLN A 34 15.13 -4.36 1.91
N HIS A 35 16.32 -3.77 1.81
CA HIS A 35 17.06 -3.20 2.94
C HIS A 35 17.17 -1.68 2.88
N LEU A 36 17.29 -1.04 4.05
CA LEU A 36 17.57 0.40 4.16
C LEU A 36 19.01 0.68 4.61
N THR A 37 19.67 1.63 3.94
CA THR A 37 20.98 2.15 4.37
C THR A 37 21.09 3.67 4.16
N PRO A 38 20.21 4.49 4.77
CA PRO A 38 20.19 5.95 4.56
C PRO A 38 21.51 6.64 4.88
N GLN A 39 22.27 6.10 5.83
CA GLN A 39 23.56 6.67 6.27
C GLN A 39 24.76 6.09 5.52
N ALA A 40 24.55 5.34 4.44
CA ALA A 40 25.67 4.73 3.71
C ALA A 40 26.63 5.77 3.13
N ALA A 41 26.17 6.98 2.79
CA ALA A 41 27.01 8.04 2.22
C ALA A 41 27.93 8.70 3.26
N ASN A 42 29.17 8.98 2.86
CA ASN A 42 30.15 9.63 3.72
C ASN A 42 29.65 11.02 4.16
N GLY A 43 29.56 11.24 5.47
CA GLY A 43 29.06 12.49 6.06
C GLY A 43 27.53 12.66 5.99
N ALA A 44 26.79 11.57 5.75
CA ALA A 44 25.33 11.55 5.88
C ALA A 44 24.90 11.72 7.34
N LEU A 45 23.87 12.54 7.54
CA LEU A 45 23.12 12.69 8.78
C LEU A 45 21.67 12.28 8.51
N PHE A 46 21.19 11.26 9.20
CA PHE A 46 19.79 10.85 9.15
C PHE A 46 19.16 11.10 10.51
N GLN A 47 18.04 11.80 10.54
CA GLN A 47 17.38 12.21 11.77
C GLN A 47 15.86 12.12 11.65
N ALA A 48 15.18 11.83 12.76
CA ALA A 48 13.73 11.86 12.84
C ALA A 48 13.19 13.30 12.85
N LEU A 49 11.94 13.45 12.43
CA LEU A 49 11.22 14.73 12.45
C LEU A 49 10.37 14.86 13.71
N ASN A 50 10.97 15.39 14.78
CA ASN A 50 10.27 15.64 16.05
C ASN A 50 9.68 17.07 16.08
N PRO A 51 8.36 17.25 16.18
CA PRO A 51 7.71 18.56 16.19
C PRO A 51 7.79 19.34 17.52
N ASP A 52 8.52 18.83 18.52
CA ASP A 52 8.72 19.41 19.85
C ASP A 52 7.39 19.67 20.60
N LEU A 53 6.46 18.72 20.53
CA LEU A 53 5.19 18.81 21.27
C LEU A 53 5.46 18.79 22.78
N PRO A 54 5.09 19.84 23.56
CA PRO A 54 5.37 19.89 24.99
C PRO A 54 4.78 18.71 25.77
N ASP A 55 3.57 18.31 25.40
CA ASP A 55 2.83 17.22 26.07
C ASP A 55 3.19 15.83 25.51
N LEU A 56 3.98 15.76 24.43
CA LEU A 56 4.41 14.49 23.82
C LEU A 56 5.83 14.64 23.23
N PRO A 57 6.86 14.88 24.07
CA PRO A 57 8.20 15.27 23.60
C PRO A 57 8.94 14.15 22.84
N ALA A 58 8.52 12.89 23.00
CA ALA A 58 9.08 11.76 22.28
C ALA A 58 8.44 11.53 20.89
N PHE A 59 7.37 12.25 20.56
CA PHE A 59 6.68 12.08 19.29
C PHE A 59 7.56 12.45 18.11
N THR A 60 7.50 11.63 17.08
CA THR A 60 8.07 11.90 15.77
C THR A 60 6.96 11.78 14.74
N ALA A 61 6.95 12.72 13.79
CA ALA A 61 5.96 12.75 12.73
C ALA A 61 6.24 11.66 11.70
N GLY A 62 5.18 11.08 11.14
CA GLY A 62 5.18 10.26 9.94
C GLY A 62 5.01 11.09 8.67
N GLN A 63 5.20 10.45 7.51
CA GLN A 63 4.79 10.96 6.20
C GLN A 63 5.28 12.37 5.85
N ALA A 64 6.59 12.60 5.90
CA ALA A 64 7.16 13.78 5.24
C ALA A 64 6.91 13.64 3.73
N SER A 65 6.31 14.66 3.12
CA SER A 65 5.64 14.52 1.82
C SER A 65 6.11 15.54 0.78
N ALA A 66 6.68 16.67 1.20
CA ALA A 66 7.25 17.67 0.31
C ALA A 66 8.37 18.47 0.97
N VAL A 67 9.25 19.03 0.13
CA VAL A 67 10.32 19.94 0.57
C VAL A 67 10.38 21.18 -0.30
N ALA A 68 10.73 22.33 0.28
CA ALA A 68 10.91 23.57 -0.47
C ALA A 68 12.08 24.40 0.08
N LEU A 69 13.07 24.69 -0.78
CA LEU A 69 14.15 25.62 -0.46
C LEU A 69 13.70 27.07 -0.66
N SER A 70 14.07 27.93 0.27
CA SER A 70 13.89 29.38 0.13
C SER A 70 14.62 29.91 -1.10
N PRO A 71 14.21 31.08 -1.65
CA PRO A 71 14.87 31.68 -2.81
C PRO A 71 16.38 31.92 -2.64
N ASP A 72 16.82 32.28 -1.43
CA ASP A 72 18.25 32.43 -1.07
C ASP A 72 18.96 31.09 -0.78
N ARG A 73 18.20 30.00 -0.77
CA ARG A 73 18.62 28.60 -0.53
C ARG A 73 19.29 28.36 0.82
N ARG A 74 18.99 29.19 1.82
CA ARG A 74 19.49 29.03 3.20
C ARG A 74 18.51 28.37 4.13
N THR A 75 17.23 28.36 3.78
CA THR A 75 16.16 27.76 4.58
C THR A 75 15.51 26.62 3.80
N LEU A 76 15.34 25.47 4.44
CA LEU A 76 14.61 24.32 3.92
C LEU A 76 13.33 24.15 4.72
N LEU A 77 12.20 24.08 4.02
CA LEU A 77 10.93 23.65 4.58
C LEU A 77 10.71 22.17 4.29
N ILE A 78 10.17 21.44 5.26
CA ILE A 78 9.71 20.05 5.12
C ILE A 78 8.27 19.99 5.57
N LEU A 79 7.37 19.55 4.70
CA LEU A 79 5.94 19.35 4.97
C LEU A 79 5.68 17.88 5.34
N THR A 80 4.79 17.63 6.29
CA THR A 80 4.18 16.31 6.51
C THR A 80 2.74 16.28 6.00
N THR A 81 2.29 15.12 5.50
CA THR A 81 0.94 14.83 5.02
C THR A 81 0.65 13.36 5.28
N GLY A 82 -0.06 13.01 6.35
CA GLY A 82 -0.38 11.61 6.59
C GLY A 82 -1.25 11.37 7.81
N TYR A 83 -0.87 10.35 8.61
CA TYR A 83 -1.66 9.97 9.76
C TYR A 83 -1.57 11.00 10.89
N ASN A 84 -0.40 11.09 11.53
CA ASN A 84 -0.05 12.08 12.57
C ASN A 84 -1.21 12.40 13.53
N ARG A 85 -1.99 11.38 13.93
CA ARG A 85 -3.05 11.49 14.93
C ARG A 85 -2.53 10.98 16.26
N ASN A 86 -2.85 11.70 17.32
CA ASN A 86 -2.57 11.30 18.68
C ASN A 86 -3.85 11.33 19.50
N VAL A 87 -4.03 10.29 20.30
CA VAL A 87 -5.17 10.08 21.18
C VAL A 87 -4.71 10.29 22.63
N GLY A 88 -5.53 10.99 23.41
CA GLY A 88 -5.28 11.29 24.82
C GLY A 88 -5.82 10.21 25.74
N ALA A 89 -5.61 10.39 27.04
CA ALA A 89 -6.03 9.42 28.07
C ALA A 89 -7.55 9.14 28.09
N ASP A 90 -8.38 10.06 27.58
CA ASP A 90 -9.84 9.88 27.46
C ASP A 90 -10.24 9.11 26.19
N GLY A 91 -9.26 8.63 25.42
CA GLY A 91 -9.49 7.83 24.23
C GLY A 91 -9.95 8.63 23.03
N LYS A 92 -9.94 9.96 23.12
CA LYS A 92 -10.29 10.84 22.02
C LYS A 92 -9.04 11.41 21.40
N GLN A 93 -9.13 11.64 20.11
CA GLN A 93 -8.12 12.39 19.40
C GLN A 93 -7.91 13.74 20.11
N VAL A 94 -6.65 14.10 20.36
CA VAL A 94 -6.27 15.39 20.93
C VAL A 94 -5.91 16.30 19.77
N PRO A 95 -6.74 17.31 19.43
CA PRO A 95 -6.50 18.14 18.24
C PRO A 95 -5.16 18.87 18.28
N ALA A 96 -4.74 19.33 19.47
CA ALA A 96 -3.44 20.01 19.66
C ALA A 96 -2.22 19.10 19.42
N LEU A 97 -2.41 17.77 19.44
CA LEU A 97 -1.36 16.79 19.17
C LEU A 97 -1.57 16.06 17.83
N SER A 98 -2.62 16.41 17.08
CA SER A 98 -3.04 15.67 15.87
C SER A 98 -2.99 16.55 14.63
N ASN A 99 -1.81 17.12 14.38
CA ASN A 99 -1.56 18.07 13.32
C ASN A 99 -0.60 17.49 12.29
N GLU A 100 -0.58 18.09 11.13
CA GLU A 100 0.55 18.05 10.21
C GLU A 100 1.52 19.19 10.53
N TYR A 101 2.71 19.14 9.95
CA TYR A 101 3.80 20.02 10.34
C TYR A 101 4.53 20.61 9.13
N VAL A 102 5.00 21.84 9.31
CA VAL A 102 6.09 22.40 8.51
C VAL A 102 7.31 22.58 9.40
N PHE A 103 8.35 21.82 9.13
CA PHE A 103 9.65 21.98 9.77
C PHE A 103 10.48 22.99 9.01
N VAL A 104 11.06 23.95 9.72
CA VAL A 104 11.92 25.00 9.17
C VAL A 104 13.35 24.72 9.59
N PHE A 105 14.22 24.42 8.62
CA PHE A 105 15.63 24.15 8.83
C PHE A 105 16.50 25.24 8.22
N ASP A 106 17.51 25.70 8.96
CA ASP A 106 18.64 26.41 8.39
C ASP A 106 19.60 25.39 7.78
N VAL A 107 19.90 25.56 6.50
CA VAL A 107 20.74 24.67 5.69
C VAL A 107 21.95 25.40 5.09
N SER A 108 22.29 26.57 5.65
CA SER A 108 23.44 27.38 5.22
C SER A 108 24.79 26.81 5.70
N GLY A 109 24.77 26.01 6.76
CA GLY A 109 25.95 25.37 7.36
C GLY A 109 26.21 23.95 6.86
N ALA A 110 27.14 23.26 7.53
CA ALA A 110 27.51 21.89 7.21
C ALA A 110 26.45 20.86 7.65
N ALA A 111 25.64 21.18 8.66
CA ALA A 111 24.54 20.34 9.16
C ALA A 111 23.25 21.16 9.23
N PRO A 112 22.09 20.57 8.91
CA PRO A 112 20.81 21.24 9.03
C PRO A 112 20.48 21.54 10.50
N VAL A 113 20.03 22.76 10.80
CA VAL A 113 19.62 23.17 12.15
C VAL A 113 18.13 23.46 12.15
N LYS A 114 17.36 22.68 12.93
CA LYS A 114 15.92 22.92 13.12
C LYS A 114 15.74 24.28 13.81
N ARG A 115 15.07 25.22 13.16
CA ARG A 115 14.80 26.57 13.66
C ARG A 115 13.41 26.71 14.24
N GLN A 116 12.45 26.01 13.64
CA GLN A 116 11.04 26.13 13.99
C GLN A 116 10.26 24.91 13.49
N VAL A 117 9.15 24.62 14.15
CA VAL A 117 8.10 23.74 13.65
C VAL A 117 6.77 24.47 13.73
N LEU A 118 5.98 24.40 12.66
CA LEU A 118 4.63 24.97 12.58
C LEU A 118 3.63 23.84 12.54
N GLN A 119 2.55 23.95 13.31
CA GLN A 119 1.47 22.98 13.31
C GLN A 119 0.34 23.44 12.39
N ILE A 120 -0.18 22.50 11.60
CA ILE A 120 -1.22 22.72 10.59
C ILE A 120 -2.28 21.63 10.75
N PRO A 121 -3.57 21.95 10.83
CA PRO A 121 -4.59 20.93 11.05
C PRO A 121 -4.57 19.82 10.00
N ASN A 122 -4.54 20.17 8.72
CA ASN A 122 -4.56 19.27 7.57
C ASN A 122 -3.67 19.84 6.46
N THR A 123 -3.07 18.98 5.65
CA THR A 123 -2.23 19.36 4.50
C THR A 123 -2.37 18.29 3.43
N PHE A 124 -2.04 18.62 2.18
CA PHE A 124 -1.80 17.61 1.15
C PHE A 124 -0.79 18.09 0.11
N LEU A 125 0.48 17.71 0.26
CA LEU A 125 1.60 17.90 -0.68
C LEU A 125 1.98 19.35 -1.07
N GLY A 126 1.11 20.33 -0.90
CA GLY A 126 1.30 21.69 -1.38
C GLY A 126 2.20 22.51 -0.46
N LEU A 127 3.37 22.91 -0.96
CA LEU A 127 4.32 23.76 -0.26
C LEU A 127 5.07 24.65 -1.26
N ALA A 128 4.95 25.98 -1.12
CA ALA A 128 5.60 26.93 -2.03
C ALA A 128 6.08 28.22 -1.35
N TRP A 129 7.29 28.66 -1.69
CA TRP A 129 7.80 29.97 -1.28
C TRP A 129 7.26 31.09 -2.16
N ALA A 130 7.00 32.26 -1.56
CA ALA A 130 6.95 33.51 -2.30
C ALA A 130 8.35 33.82 -2.87
N PRO A 131 8.47 34.43 -4.07
CA PRO A 131 9.77 34.80 -4.63
C PRO A 131 10.62 35.73 -3.76
N SER A 132 9.99 36.52 -2.86
CA SER A 132 10.70 37.37 -1.91
C SER A 132 11.45 36.58 -0.83
N GLY A 133 11.05 35.34 -0.55
CA GLY A 133 11.56 34.54 0.57
C GLY A 133 11.03 34.96 1.94
N GLU A 134 10.20 36.01 2.00
CA GLU A 134 9.62 36.51 3.26
C GLU A 134 8.34 35.76 3.64
N ARG A 135 7.75 35.00 2.73
CA ARG A 135 6.51 34.25 2.94
C ARG A 135 6.54 32.90 2.25
N PHE A 136 5.77 31.95 2.75
CA PHE A 136 5.47 30.71 2.05
C PHE A 136 4.00 30.33 2.24
N TYR A 137 3.55 29.37 1.44
CA TYR A 137 2.19 28.92 1.35
C TYR A 137 2.11 27.40 1.46
N VAL A 138 1.08 26.92 2.12
CA VAL A 138 0.81 25.48 2.34
C VAL A 138 -0.63 25.18 1.94
N SER A 139 -0.87 24.09 1.23
CA SER A 139 -2.25 23.63 1.02
C SER A 139 -2.80 23.02 2.30
N ALA A 140 -4.09 23.24 2.56
CA ALA A 140 -4.74 22.72 3.75
C ALA A 140 -5.43 21.35 3.53
N GLY A 141 -5.23 20.71 2.37
CA GLY A 141 -5.90 19.45 2.05
C GLY A 141 -7.43 19.58 2.09
N VAL A 142 -8.09 18.70 2.85
CA VAL A 142 -9.55 18.67 3.06
C VAL A 142 -10.19 19.95 3.59
N ASP A 143 -9.40 20.82 4.21
CA ASP A 143 -9.84 22.11 4.71
C ASP A 143 -10.19 23.12 3.59
N ASP A 144 -9.96 22.73 2.34
CA ASP A 144 -10.29 23.47 1.12
C ASP A 144 -9.75 24.90 1.13
N ALA A 145 -8.46 25.03 1.47
CA ALA A 145 -7.82 26.32 1.63
C ALA A 145 -6.31 26.28 1.31
N VAL A 146 -5.75 27.47 1.10
CA VAL A 146 -4.30 27.71 1.14
C VAL A 146 -3.99 28.59 2.37
N LEU A 147 -2.89 28.28 3.06
CA LEU A 147 -2.44 28.96 4.28
C LEU A 147 -1.15 29.73 3.98
N GLU A 148 -1.11 31.02 4.32
CA GLU A 148 0.08 31.87 4.25
C GLU A 148 0.84 31.82 5.57
N TYR A 149 2.17 31.82 5.50
CA TYR A 149 3.06 32.05 6.63
C TYR A 149 4.03 33.17 6.30
N GLN A 150 4.18 34.12 7.22
CA GLN A 150 5.02 35.31 7.05
C GLN A 150 6.21 35.27 8.00
N GLY A 151 7.41 35.55 7.47
CA GLY A 151 8.62 35.68 8.25
C GLY A 151 8.60 36.91 9.16
N GLY A 152 9.06 36.74 10.40
CA GLY A 152 9.23 37.81 11.37
C GLY A 152 10.43 37.56 12.28
N ALA A 153 10.64 38.46 13.25
CA ALA A 153 11.79 38.42 14.16
C ALA A 153 11.88 37.13 15.01
N ARG A 154 10.77 36.41 15.19
CA ARG A 154 10.68 35.15 15.97
C ARG A 154 10.45 33.92 15.09
N GLY A 155 10.78 33.99 13.79
CA GLY A 155 10.47 32.96 12.80
C GLY A 155 9.17 33.24 12.06
N PHE A 156 8.64 32.23 11.38
CA PHE A 156 7.42 32.33 10.57
C PHE A 156 6.17 32.32 11.45
N GLN A 157 5.17 33.12 11.11
CA GLN A 157 3.89 33.20 11.81
C GLN A 157 2.74 32.98 10.83
N PRO A 158 1.61 32.40 11.27
CA PRO A 158 0.41 32.30 10.44
C PRO A 158 0.00 33.69 9.92
N GLY A 159 -0.23 33.78 8.61
CA GLY A 159 -0.73 34.95 7.91
C GLY A 159 -2.19 34.77 7.53
N ARG A 160 -2.52 35.03 6.26
CA ARG A 160 -3.87 34.86 5.71
C ARG A 160 -4.22 33.38 5.45
N ARG A 161 -5.52 33.08 5.51
CA ARG A 161 -6.12 31.86 4.98
C ARG A 161 -6.91 32.23 3.73
N PHE A 162 -6.74 31.48 2.65
CA PHE A 162 -7.45 31.66 1.39
C PHE A 162 -8.40 30.46 1.18
N PRO A 163 -9.69 30.58 1.53
CA PRO A 163 -10.67 29.54 1.27
C PRO A 163 -10.89 29.37 -0.24
N LEU A 164 -10.97 28.14 -0.74
CA LEU A 164 -11.22 27.85 -2.15
C LEU A 164 -12.72 27.80 -2.47
N GLY A 165 -13.54 27.38 -1.51
CA GLY A 165 -15.00 27.56 -1.54
C GLY A 165 -15.79 26.36 -2.09
N HIS A 166 -15.16 25.20 -2.24
CA HIS A 166 -15.82 23.96 -2.61
C HIS A 166 -16.64 23.41 -1.44
N ARG A 167 -17.84 22.92 -1.75
CA ARG A 167 -18.72 22.27 -0.76
C ARG A 167 -18.54 20.76 -0.69
N ALA A 168 -18.07 20.17 -1.78
CA ALA A 168 -17.86 18.74 -1.96
C ALA A 168 -16.83 18.52 -3.08
N GLY A 169 -16.20 17.35 -3.11
CA GLY A 169 -15.49 16.83 -4.28
C GLY A 169 -16.46 16.21 -5.29
N LEU A 170 -15.92 15.81 -6.44
CA LEU A 170 -16.63 15.07 -7.48
C LEU A 170 -16.75 13.59 -7.08
N GLY A 171 -17.92 12.98 -7.25
CA GLY A 171 -18.17 11.57 -6.92
C GLY A 171 -19.31 11.39 -5.91
N VAL A 172 -19.31 10.27 -5.19
CA VAL A 172 -20.32 9.97 -4.16
C VAL A 172 -19.71 10.23 -2.78
N GLN A 173 -20.26 11.20 -2.02
CA GLN A 173 -19.82 11.55 -0.66
C GLN A 173 -18.33 11.94 -0.55
N VAL A 174 -17.78 12.54 -1.60
CA VAL A 174 -16.37 12.96 -1.65
C VAL A 174 -16.20 14.35 -1.05
N LYS A 175 -15.18 14.53 -0.21
CA LYS A 175 -14.78 15.85 0.32
C LYS A 175 -13.83 16.55 -0.66
N PRO A 176 -13.80 17.90 -0.69
CA PRO A 176 -12.79 18.61 -1.48
C PRO A 176 -11.39 18.32 -0.93
N GLU A 177 -10.36 18.47 -1.76
CA GLU A 177 -8.96 18.28 -1.35
C GLU A 177 -8.04 19.24 -2.11
N ALA A 178 -7.43 20.20 -1.40
CA ALA A 178 -6.44 21.11 -1.95
C ALA A 178 -5.03 20.47 -1.93
N ALA A 179 -4.46 20.21 -3.11
CA ALA A 179 -3.18 19.54 -3.29
C ALA A 179 -2.03 20.53 -3.54
N GLY A 180 -1.29 20.41 -4.65
CA GLY A 180 -0.13 21.25 -4.93
C GLY A 180 -0.49 22.74 -5.06
N VAL A 181 0.40 23.59 -4.54
CA VAL A 181 0.34 25.04 -4.67
C VAL A 181 1.61 25.58 -5.32
N ALA A 182 1.51 26.65 -6.10
CA ALA A 182 2.68 27.32 -6.65
C ALA A 182 2.44 28.82 -6.83
N VAL A 183 3.42 29.63 -6.40
CA VAL A 183 3.42 31.10 -6.55
C VAL A 183 4.00 31.50 -7.90
N SER A 184 3.40 32.48 -8.57
CA SER A 184 3.91 33.03 -9.81
C SER A 184 5.30 33.66 -9.62
N PRO A 185 6.18 33.66 -10.64
CA PRO A 185 7.54 34.19 -10.51
C PRO A 185 7.62 35.68 -10.13
N ASP A 186 6.56 36.46 -10.39
CA ASP A 186 6.45 37.87 -9.99
C ASP A 186 5.84 38.07 -8.59
N GLY A 187 5.45 36.98 -7.90
CA GLY A 187 4.93 37.00 -6.54
C GLY A 187 3.52 37.56 -6.39
N ARG A 188 2.79 37.74 -7.50
CA ARG A 188 1.45 38.37 -7.49
C ARG A 188 0.31 37.37 -7.38
N LEU A 189 0.49 36.17 -7.92
CA LEU A 189 -0.55 35.17 -8.06
C LEU A 189 -0.12 33.85 -7.44
N LEU A 190 -1.09 33.05 -7.00
CA LEU A 190 -0.88 31.67 -6.57
C LEU A 190 -1.90 30.78 -7.27
N LEU A 191 -1.48 29.58 -7.68
CA LEU A 191 -2.39 28.52 -8.13
C LEU A 191 -2.47 27.42 -7.06
N ALA A 192 -3.66 26.86 -6.88
CA ALA A 192 -3.93 25.69 -6.05
C ALA A 192 -4.63 24.61 -6.88
N ALA A 193 -4.11 23.38 -6.86
CA ALA A 193 -4.71 22.23 -7.53
C ALA A 193 -5.77 21.60 -6.62
N ASN A 194 -6.97 21.35 -7.15
CA ASN A 194 -8.09 20.84 -6.39
C ASN A 194 -8.31 19.37 -6.77
N LEU A 195 -7.60 18.47 -6.09
CA LEU A 195 -7.43 17.08 -6.48
C LEU A 195 -8.75 16.33 -6.61
N GLN A 196 -9.71 16.57 -5.70
CA GLN A 196 -11.02 15.93 -5.74
C GLN A 196 -12.06 16.70 -6.58
N ASN A 197 -11.71 17.86 -7.14
CA ASN A 197 -12.62 18.73 -7.89
C ASN A 197 -12.26 18.85 -9.38
N ASP A 198 -11.16 18.22 -9.81
CA ASP A 198 -10.63 18.29 -11.18
C ASP A 198 -10.45 19.72 -11.68
N SER A 199 -10.11 20.65 -10.79
CA SER A 199 -9.99 22.08 -11.10
C SER A 199 -8.70 22.68 -10.53
N VAL A 200 -8.43 23.93 -10.90
CA VAL A 200 -7.34 24.74 -10.36
C VAL A 200 -7.84 26.15 -10.05
N SER A 201 -7.62 26.62 -8.83
CA SER A 201 -8.02 27.95 -8.38
C SER A 201 -6.84 28.94 -8.49
N LEU A 202 -7.13 30.17 -8.93
CA LEU A 202 -6.19 31.30 -9.03
C LEU A 202 -6.47 32.29 -7.91
N ILE A 203 -5.44 32.58 -7.12
CA ILE A 203 -5.50 33.49 -5.97
C ILE A 203 -4.66 34.72 -6.29
N ASP A 204 -5.24 35.91 -6.13
CA ASP A 204 -4.47 37.16 -6.13
C ASP A 204 -3.90 37.39 -4.73
N LEU A 205 -2.57 37.46 -4.63
CA LEU A 205 -1.90 37.57 -3.34
C LEU A 205 -1.95 38.98 -2.76
N ALA A 206 -2.29 40.00 -3.54
CA ALA A 206 -2.47 41.36 -3.04
C ALA A 206 -3.84 41.53 -2.38
N SER A 207 -4.93 41.15 -3.05
CA SER A 207 -6.28 41.20 -2.47
C SER A 207 -6.52 40.06 -1.47
N GLY A 208 -5.90 38.90 -1.70
CA GLY A 208 -6.15 37.67 -0.96
C GLY A 208 -7.45 36.97 -1.38
N GLU A 209 -7.94 37.23 -2.58
CA GLU A 209 -9.16 36.62 -3.10
C GLU A 209 -8.85 35.52 -4.11
N VAL A 210 -9.69 34.49 -4.13
CA VAL A 210 -9.78 33.56 -5.27
C VAL A 210 -10.45 34.30 -6.42
N THR A 211 -9.68 34.64 -7.44
CA THR A 211 -10.12 35.50 -8.55
C THR A 211 -10.64 34.71 -9.74
N ALA A 212 -10.27 33.44 -9.86
CA ALA A 212 -10.80 32.53 -10.86
C ALA A 212 -10.63 31.07 -10.44
N GLU A 213 -11.41 30.20 -11.07
CA GLU A 213 -11.19 28.76 -11.06
C GLU A 213 -11.35 28.21 -12.47
N ARG A 214 -10.57 27.19 -12.80
CA ARG A 214 -10.66 26.49 -14.08
C ARG A 214 -10.87 25.01 -13.84
N ASP A 215 -12.05 24.52 -14.20
CA ASP A 215 -12.31 23.10 -14.37
C ASP A 215 -11.39 22.55 -15.48
N LEU A 216 -10.70 21.45 -15.21
CA LEU A 216 -9.73 20.83 -16.11
C LEU A 216 -10.35 19.71 -16.95
N ARG A 217 -11.61 19.33 -16.73
CA ARG A 217 -12.28 18.27 -17.49
C ARG A 217 -12.59 18.75 -18.92
N PRO A 218 -12.30 17.97 -19.97
CA PRO A 218 -12.49 18.40 -21.36
C PRO A 218 -13.90 18.94 -21.67
N GLY A 219 -14.96 18.22 -21.30
CA GLY A 219 -16.34 18.61 -21.59
C GLY A 219 -16.80 19.91 -20.91
N LYS A 220 -16.18 20.29 -19.79
CA LYS A 220 -16.46 21.54 -19.07
C LYS A 220 -15.82 22.77 -19.71
N ASN A 221 -14.89 22.55 -20.64
CA ASN A 221 -14.21 23.61 -21.37
C ASN A 221 -14.60 23.67 -22.85
N ASP A 222 -15.04 22.54 -23.41
CA ASP A 222 -15.51 22.41 -24.78
C ASP A 222 -16.65 21.37 -24.82
N PRO A 223 -17.91 21.79 -25.04
CA PRO A 223 -19.05 20.87 -25.08
C PRO A 223 -18.91 19.75 -26.12
N ALA A 224 -18.12 19.94 -27.19
CA ALA A 224 -17.86 18.89 -28.17
C ALA A 224 -16.98 17.75 -27.62
N ARG A 225 -16.41 17.93 -26.43
CA ARG A 225 -15.53 16.98 -25.74
C ARG A 225 -16.16 16.36 -24.48
N HIS A 226 -17.47 16.42 -24.36
CA HIS A 226 -18.22 15.78 -23.28
C HIS A 226 -17.88 14.27 -23.18
N GLY A 227 -17.65 13.79 -21.96
CA GLY A 227 -17.30 12.39 -21.69
C GLY A 227 -15.91 11.97 -22.20
N GLN A 228 -15.06 12.91 -22.61
CA GLN A 228 -13.67 12.61 -22.95
C GLN A 228 -12.79 12.64 -21.68
N PRO A 229 -11.94 11.62 -21.43
CA PRO A 229 -11.00 11.62 -20.32
C PRO A 229 -10.02 12.80 -20.36
N GLY A 230 -9.67 13.35 -19.19
CA GLY A 230 -8.71 14.44 -19.03
C GLY A 230 -8.98 15.27 -17.76
N GLY A 231 -7.93 15.88 -17.21
CA GLY A 231 -8.00 16.79 -16.08
C GLY A 231 -8.16 16.14 -14.71
N GLY A 232 -8.30 14.82 -14.65
CA GLY A 232 -8.55 14.05 -13.44
C GLY A 232 -7.40 14.04 -12.45
N TYR A 233 -7.71 14.27 -11.17
CA TYR A 233 -6.76 14.25 -10.04
C TYR A 233 -5.59 15.22 -10.24
N PRO A 234 -5.84 16.53 -10.30
CA PRO A 234 -4.76 17.49 -10.44
C PRO A 234 -3.92 17.56 -9.17
N ARG A 235 -2.59 17.47 -9.31
CA ARG A 235 -1.70 17.30 -8.16
C ARG A 235 -0.59 18.35 -8.07
N ALA A 236 0.34 18.40 -9.02
CA ALA A 236 1.51 19.27 -8.97
C ALA A 236 1.39 20.47 -9.92
N ILE A 237 1.94 21.63 -9.52
CA ILE A 237 1.90 22.86 -10.30
C ILE A 237 3.32 23.42 -10.48
N ALA A 238 3.65 23.89 -11.68
CA ALA A 238 4.85 24.67 -11.94
C ALA A 238 4.59 25.87 -12.85
N TRP A 239 5.18 27.02 -12.51
CA TRP A 239 5.18 28.20 -13.37
C TRP A 239 6.45 28.26 -14.22
N THR A 240 6.30 28.59 -15.50
CA THR A 240 7.42 28.83 -16.43
C THR A 240 7.54 30.30 -16.82
N GLY A 241 6.57 31.13 -16.41
CA GLY A 241 6.61 32.58 -16.49
C GLY A 241 5.43 33.17 -15.72
N PRO A 242 5.33 34.50 -15.54
CA PRO A 242 4.24 35.13 -14.77
C PRO A 242 2.84 34.91 -15.37
N ARG A 243 2.76 34.44 -16.62
CA ARG A 243 1.51 34.19 -17.34
C ARG A 243 1.37 32.75 -17.86
N GLN A 244 2.29 31.86 -17.51
CA GLN A 244 2.27 30.48 -17.98
C GLN A 244 2.55 29.51 -16.84
N ALA A 245 1.61 28.59 -16.62
CA ALA A 245 1.70 27.53 -15.63
C ALA A 245 1.36 26.17 -16.23
N PHE A 246 1.73 25.12 -15.53
CA PHE A 246 1.46 23.73 -15.88
C PHE A 246 0.94 23.01 -14.64
N VAL A 247 -0.09 22.18 -14.82
CA VAL A 247 -0.70 21.36 -13.77
C VAL A 247 -0.67 19.90 -14.22
N THR A 248 -0.24 18.99 -13.37
CA THR A 248 -0.37 17.55 -13.65
C THR A 248 -1.80 17.11 -13.40
N ALA A 249 -2.32 16.17 -14.21
CA ALA A 249 -3.53 15.41 -13.94
C ALA A 249 -3.13 13.93 -13.93
N GLU A 250 -3.05 13.37 -12.73
CA GLU A 250 -2.33 12.12 -12.47
C GLU A 250 -3.04 10.93 -13.12
N ARG A 251 -4.36 10.78 -12.89
CA ARG A 251 -5.18 9.71 -13.44
C ARG A 251 -5.10 9.65 -14.96
N ASP A 252 -5.31 10.79 -15.61
CA ASP A 252 -5.39 10.86 -17.07
C ASP A 252 -4.04 11.06 -17.75
N ARG A 253 -2.93 10.84 -17.02
CA ARG A 253 -1.53 10.92 -17.47
C ARG A 253 -1.26 12.13 -18.36
N GLU A 254 -1.70 13.29 -17.93
CA GLU A 254 -1.53 14.51 -18.72
C GLU A 254 -1.00 15.67 -17.91
N ILE A 255 -0.44 16.64 -18.63
CA ILE A 255 -0.07 17.93 -18.09
C ILE A 255 -0.87 18.98 -18.84
N VAL A 256 -1.60 19.79 -18.09
CA VAL A 256 -2.44 20.86 -18.63
C VAL A 256 -1.66 22.18 -18.55
N ALA A 257 -1.43 22.80 -19.71
CA ALA A 257 -0.77 24.11 -19.80
C ALA A 257 -1.80 25.23 -19.73
N LEU A 258 -1.57 26.17 -18.83
CA LEU A 258 -2.46 27.28 -18.53
C LEU A 258 -1.82 28.60 -18.92
N SER A 259 -2.61 29.48 -19.54
CA SER A 259 -2.30 30.90 -19.66
C SER A 259 -3.06 31.68 -18.59
N VAL A 260 -2.38 32.65 -17.99
CA VAL A 260 -2.94 33.51 -16.93
C VAL A 260 -2.88 34.96 -17.38
N THR A 261 -4.05 35.58 -17.53
CA THR A 261 -4.18 36.98 -17.99
C THR A 261 -5.16 37.72 -17.09
N GLY A 262 -4.66 38.58 -16.20
CA GLY A 262 -5.48 39.20 -15.16
C GLY A 262 -6.10 38.13 -14.27
N HIS A 263 -7.42 38.16 -14.09
CA HIS A 263 -8.20 37.17 -13.34
C HIS A 263 -8.79 36.07 -14.25
N ALA A 264 -8.11 35.71 -15.34
CA ALA A 264 -8.57 34.66 -16.24
C ALA A 264 -7.53 33.55 -16.37
N LEU A 265 -8.00 32.31 -16.19
CA LEU A 265 -7.27 31.08 -16.49
C LEU A 265 -7.80 30.46 -17.77
N THR A 266 -6.93 30.18 -18.74
CA THR A 266 -7.30 29.48 -19.98
C THR A 266 -6.41 28.28 -20.23
N ILE A 267 -7.02 27.15 -20.60
CA ILE A 267 -6.29 25.97 -21.03
C ILE A 267 -5.78 26.21 -22.45
N THR A 268 -4.46 26.18 -22.63
CA THR A 268 -3.82 26.41 -23.93
C THR A 268 -3.38 25.12 -24.60
N ARG A 269 -3.09 24.07 -23.81
CA ARG A 269 -2.61 22.79 -24.31
C ARG A 269 -2.81 21.69 -23.27
N ARG A 270 -2.98 20.45 -23.75
CA ARG A 270 -2.84 19.23 -22.95
C ARG A 270 -1.68 18.42 -23.50
N ILE A 271 -0.79 17.95 -22.64
CA ILE A 271 0.42 17.23 -23.00
C ILE A 271 0.32 15.83 -22.42
N ARG A 272 0.18 14.82 -23.28
CA ARG A 272 0.12 13.43 -22.87
C ARG A 272 1.47 12.93 -22.38
N THR A 273 1.47 12.16 -21.31
CA THR A 273 2.64 11.49 -20.74
C THR A 273 2.47 9.96 -20.81
N THR A 274 3.56 9.22 -20.67
CA THR A 274 3.54 7.74 -20.69
C THR A 274 3.17 7.13 -19.34
N GLY A 275 3.47 7.82 -18.23
CA GLY A 275 3.15 7.41 -16.87
C GLY A 275 2.38 8.50 -16.13
N GLN A 276 2.09 8.28 -14.85
CA GLN A 276 1.38 9.23 -14.00
C GLN A 276 2.29 10.42 -13.67
N PRO A 277 1.96 11.66 -14.07
CA PRO A 277 2.79 12.82 -13.75
C PRO A 277 2.60 13.24 -12.29
N THR A 278 3.59 12.94 -11.45
CA THR A 278 3.54 13.10 -9.97
C THR A 278 4.13 14.43 -9.49
N ALA A 279 5.19 14.92 -10.16
CA ALA A 279 5.86 16.17 -9.80
C ALA A 279 6.33 16.97 -11.02
N LEU A 280 6.40 18.29 -10.87
CA LEU A 280 6.89 19.24 -11.88
C LEU A 280 8.04 20.09 -11.33
N LEU A 281 9.05 20.32 -12.17
CA LEU A 281 10.15 21.23 -11.86
C LEU A 281 10.50 22.10 -13.07
N ALA A 282 10.21 23.39 -13.00
CA ALA A 282 10.65 24.36 -13.99
C ALA A 282 12.11 24.76 -13.75
N THR A 283 12.92 24.83 -14.83
CA THR A 283 14.27 25.38 -14.73
C THR A 283 14.24 26.89 -14.47
N PRO A 284 15.31 27.48 -13.89
CA PRO A 284 15.45 28.94 -13.82
C PRO A 284 15.14 29.62 -15.17
N GLY A 285 14.28 30.63 -15.15
CA GLY A 285 13.80 31.33 -16.35
C GLY A 285 12.80 30.55 -17.21
N GLY A 286 12.31 29.40 -16.75
CA GLY A 286 11.17 28.68 -17.34
C GLY A 286 11.39 28.08 -18.72
N ARG A 287 12.64 27.92 -19.15
CA ARG A 287 12.97 27.42 -20.50
C ARG A 287 12.73 25.92 -20.69
N ARG A 288 12.67 25.16 -19.60
CA ARG A 288 12.43 23.71 -19.56
C ARG A 288 11.55 23.37 -18.39
N LEU A 289 10.76 22.32 -18.55
CA LEU A 289 9.95 21.71 -17.50
C LEU A 289 10.34 20.24 -17.39
N TYR A 290 10.75 19.81 -16.20
CA TYR A 290 10.94 18.40 -15.88
C TYR A 290 9.70 17.84 -15.21
N VAL A 291 9.43 16.57 -15.46
CA VAL A 291 8.26 15.86 -14.96
C VAL A 291 8.71 14.51 -14.42
N ALA A 292 8.38 14.21 -13.17
CA ALA A 292 8.48 12.86 -12.64
C ALA A 292 7.26 12.06 -13.10
N LEU A 293 7.50 10.86 -13.62
CA LEU A 293 6.47 9.96 -14.12
C LEU A 293 6.45 8.74 -13.21
N GLY A 294 5.52 8.74 -12.26
CA GLY A 294 5.13 7.57 -11.49
C GLY A 294 4.59 6.47 -12.41
N ASN A 295 4.52 5.25 -11.89
CA ASN A 295 4.12 4.03 -12.60
C ASN A 295 5.07 3.56 -13.72
N THR A 296 5.59 4.47 -14.56
CA THR A 296 6.58 4.17 -15.62
C THR A 296 8.02 4.45 -15.22
N ASP A 297 8.26 4.81 -13.96
CA ASP A 297 9.59 4.99 -13.35
C ASP A 297 10.56 5.84 -14.17
N GLY A 298 10.14 7.06 -14.47
CA GLY A 298 10.89 7.89 -15.39
C GLY A 298 10.80 9.38 -15.14
N VAL A 299 11.59 10.09 -15.93
CA VAL A 299 11.53 11.54 -16.05
C VAL A 299 11.40 11.94 -17.51
N ALA A 300 10.56 12.93 -17.76
CA ALA A 300 10.48 13.62 -19.04
C ALA A 300 10.98 15.06 -18.92
N GLN A 301 11.58 15.58 -19.99
CA GLN A 301 11.80 17.00 -20.18
C GLN A 301 10.87 17.52 -21.27
N ILE A 302 10.20 18.62 -21.01
CA ILE A 302 9.24 19.27 -21.90
C ILE A 302 9.76 20.67 -22.24
N ASP A 303 9.54 21.09 -23.49
CA ASP A 303 9.66 22.48 -23.93
C ASP A 303 8.35 23.24 -23.62
N PRO A 304 8.34 24.18 -22.66
CA PRO A 304 7.11 24.86 -22.26
C PRO A 304 6.46 25.71 -23.35
N ALA A 305 7.24 26.17 -24.35
CA ALA A 305 6.71 27.03 -25.40
C ALA A 305 5.73 26.27 -26.32
N ASN A 306 6.08 25.04 -26.70
CA ASN A 306 5.32 24.24 -27.66
C ASN A 306 4.79 22.91 -27.08
N GLY A 307 5.09 22.61 -25.81
CA GLY A 307 4.60 21.41 -25.11
C GLY A 307 5.23 20.12 -25.60
N ARG A 308 6.29 20.20 -26.42
CA ARG A 308 6.95 19.03 -26.97
C ARG A 308 7.76 18.34 -25.89
N VAL A 309 7.52 17.05 -25.70
CA VAL A 309 8.42 16.18 -24.93
C VAL A 309 9.74 16.08 -25.69
N LEU A 310 10.80 16.60 -25.09
CA LEU A 310 12.14 16.64 -25.68
C LEU A 310 12.85 15.30 -25.55
N TRP A 311 12.71 14.65 -24.40
CA TRP A 311 13.20 13.31 -24.12
C TRP A 311 12.50 12.71 -22.91
N ARG A 312 12.65 11.40 -22.77
CA ARG A 312 12.27 10.61 -21.60
C ARG A 312 13.45 9.73 -21.22
N THR A 313 13.67 9.51 -19.93
CA THR A 313 14.63 8.52 -19.44
C THR A 313 14.03 7.78 -18.26
N PRO A 314 14.18 6.45 -18.18
CA PRO A 314 13.95 5.73 -16.94
C PRO A 314 14.88 6.24 -15.84
N THR A 315 14.44 6.12 -14.59
CA THR A 315 15.19 6.49 -13.39
C THR A 315 15.76 5.29 -12.66
N LEU A 316 15.21 4.10 -12.90
CA LEU A 316 15.79 2.82 -12.49
C LEU A 316 17.25 2.69 -12.96
N ALA A 317 18.10 2.07 -12.15
CA ALA A 317 19.48 1.79 -12.54
C ALA A 317 19.53 1.03 -13.89
N THR A 318 20.37 1.51 -14.80
CA THR A 318 20.47 0.96 -16.17
C THR A 318 20.90 -0.51 -16.20
N ALA A 319 20.57 -1.22 -17.27
CA ALA A 319 20.99 -2.61 -17.52
C ALA A 319 22.52 -2.85 -17.43
N ALA A 320 23.36 -1.83 -17.67
CA ALA A 320 24.82 -1.94 -17.49
C ALA A 320 25.25 -2.08 -16.01
N LEU A 321 24.42 -1.57 -15.08
CA LEU A 321 24.59 -1.70 -13.63
C LEU A 321 23.88 -2.96 -13.11
N MET A 322 22.76 -3.32 -13.74
CA MET A 322 21.90 -4.44 -13.37
C MET A 322 22.17 -5.71 -14.22
N ALA A 323 23.44 -5.97 -14.58
CA ALA A 323 23.89 -7.18 -15.30
C ALA A 323 23.03 -7.64 -16.51
N GLY A 324 22.39 -6.70 -17.22
CA GLY A 324 21.51 -6.98 -18.36
C GLY A 324 20.06 -7.34 -18.01
N LYS A 325 19.68 -7.44 -16.73
CA LYS A 325 18.27 -7.60 -16.33
C LYS A 325 17.50 -6.31 -16.64
N ARG A 326 16.31 -6.46 -17.20
CA ARG A 326 15.34 -5.39 -17.44
C ARG A 326 14.02 -5.81 -16.82
N PHE A 327 13.49 -4.94 -15.97
CA PHE A 327 12.15 -4.98 -15.42
C PHE A 327 11.62 -3.54 -15.45
N GLU A 328 10.31 -3.37 -15.58
CA GLU A 328 9.65 -2.07 -15.63
C GLU A 328 8.68 -1.96 -14.46
N GLY A 329 8.57 -0.78 -13.86
CA GLY A 329 7.62 -0.53 -12.77
C GLY A 329 8.19 -0.78 -11.37
N GLY A 330 7.69 -0.02 -10.40
CA GLY A 330 8.01 -0.17 -8.98
C GLY A 330 9.06 0.79 -8.42
N ALA A 331 9.72 1.63 -9.22
CA ALA A 331 10.60 2.69 -8.68
C ALA A 331 9.78 3.86 -8.08
N ASN A 332 8.61 4.16 -8.64
CA ASN A 332 7.71 5.23 -8.23
C ASN A 332 8.42 6.59 -8.13
N SER A 333 8.86 7.13 -9.27
CA SER A 333 9.48 8.47 -9.30
C SER A 333 8.48 9.57 -8.92
N ASN A 334 8.81 10.35 -7.88
CA ASN A 334 7.82 11.25 -7.25
C ASN A 334 8.32 12.65 -6.86
N ALA A 335 9.62 12.92 -6.89
CA ALA A 335 10.16 14.25 -6.60
C ALA A 335 11.41 14.58 -7.42
N LEU A 336 11.68 15.88 -7.61
CA LEU A 336 12.74 16.38 -8.49
C LEU A 336 13.53 17.53 -7.84
N ALA A 337 14.85 17.52 -7.99
CA ALA A 337 15.70 18.66 -7.66
C ALA A 337 16.82 18.87 -8.67
N LEU A 338 17.10 20.12 -9.05
CA LEU A 338 18.21 20.46 -9.92
C LEU A 338 19.45 20.82 -9.07
N SER A 339 20.63 20.35 -9.48
CA SER A 339 21.88 20.86 -8.91
C SER A 339 22.03 22.37 -9.14
N PRO A 340 22.71 23.11 -8.26
CA PRO A 340 22.88 24.55 -8.42
C PRO A 340 23.47 25.00 -9.75
N ASP A 341 24.35 24.19 -10.35
CA ASP A 341 24.98 24.43 -11.65
C ASP A 341 24.10 24.02 -12.85
N GLY A 342 22.93 23.43 -12.62
CA GLY A 342 22.01 22.96 -13.66
C GLY A 342 22.46 21.72 -14.43
N ARG A 343 23.52 21.04 -13.99
CA ARG A 343 24.12 19.90 -14.72
C ARG A 343 23.59 18.54 -14.28
N ARG A 344 23.02 18.43 -13.09
CA ARG A 344 22.44 17.19 -12.55
C ARG A 344 20.98 17.40 -12.16
N LEU A 345 20.18 16.37 -12.41
CA LEU A 345 18.83 16.25 -11.90
C LEU A 345 18.81 15.08 -10.90
N TYR A 346 18.30 15.33 -9.71
CA TYR A 346 18.07 14.34 -8.67
C TYR A 346 16.59 13.97 -8.69
N VAL A 347 16.29 12.68 -8.64
CA VAL A 347 14.92 12.15 -8.70
C VAL A 347 14.72 11.19 -7.55
N SER A 348 13.73 11.41 -6.71
CA SER A 348 13.36 10.43 -5.68
C SER A 348 12.61 9.27 -6.33
N ASN A 349 13.04 8.04 -6.04
CA ASN A 349 12.37 6.79 -6.40
C ASN A 349 11.86 6.15 -5.11
N GLY A 350 10.56 6.30 -4.83
CA GLY A 350 9.92 5.80 -3.61
C GLY A 350 10.15 4.30 -3.40
N GLY A 351 9.83 3.47 -4.39
CA GLY A 351 9.90 2.01 -4.26
C GLY A 351 11.30 1.41 -4.40
N GLU A 352 12.29 2.18 -4.87
CA GLU A 352 13.72 1.79 -4.89
C GLU A 352 14.46 2.22 -3.60
N ASN A 353 13.80 2.99 -2.72
CA ASN A 353 14.40 3.57 -1.52
C ASN A 353 15.70 4.34 -1.82
N ALA A 354 15.67 5.11 -2.92
CA ALA A 354 16.85 5.77 -3.46
C ALA A 354 16.55 7.09 -4.16
N VAL A 355 17.61 7.91 -4.33
CA VAL A 355 17.63 9.05 -5.24
C VAL A 355 18.46 8.72 -6.47
N ALA A 356 17.84 8.75 -7.65
CA ALA A 356 18.52 8.65 -8.93
C ALA A 356 19.21 9.97 -9.31
N VAL A 357 20.48 9.88 -9.72
CA VAL A 357 21.30 11.02 -10.13
C VAL A 357 21.48 11.00 -11.64
N LEU A 358 20.82 11.93 -12.34
CA LEU A 358 20.87 12.06 -13.78
C LEU A 358 21.84 13.19 -14.16
N THR A 359 22.76 12.92 -15.09
CA THR A 359 23.54 13.97 -15.75
C THR A 359 22.76 14.48 -16.96
N LEU A 360 22.64 15.81 -17.07
CA LEU A 360 21.90 16.50 -18.13
C LEU A 360 22.86 16.90 -19.26
N GLY A 361 22.50 16.57 -20.51
CA GLY A 361 23.29 16.95 -21.68
C GLY A 361 23.21 18.45 -22.00
N ALA A 362 24.24 18.98 -22.66
CA ALA A 362 24.25 20.37 -23.11
C ALA A 362 23.17 20.59 -24.21
N GLY A 363 22.22 21.49 -23.95
CA GLY A 363 21.49 22.21 -24.99
C GLY A 363 20.36 21.49 -25.74
N LYS A 364 20.17 20.16 -25.63
CA LYS A 364 18.99 19.38 -26.14
C LYS A 364 19.16 17.84 -26.03
N THR A 365 20.32 17.33 -25.63
CA THR A 365 20.67 15.90 -25.74
C THR A 365 20.45 15.12 -24.44
N GLY A 366 19.20 14.68 -24.21
CA GLY A 366 18.87 13.63 -23.24
C GLY A 366 19.31 13.85 -21.78
N ALA A 367 19.04 12.85 -20.97
CA ALA A 367 19.61 12.68 -19.64
C ALA A 367 20.08 11.24 -19.49
N ARG A 368 21.08 11.03 -18.65
CA ARG A 368 21.60 9.69 -18.36
C ARG A 368 21.66 9.50 -16.85
N VAL A 369 21.06 8.42 -16.34
CA VAL A 369 21.28 7.99 -14.96
C VAL A 369 22.76 7.64 -14.78
N THR A 370 23.40 8.31 -13.83
CA THR A 370 24.83 8.19 -13.54
C THR A 370 25.13 7.48 -12.23
N GLY A 371 24.12 7.33 -11.37
CA GLY A 371 24.18 6.52 -10.16
C GLY A 371 22.96 6.74 -9.29
N LEU A 372 22.90 5.98 -8.19
CA LEU A 372 21.86 6.02 -7.19
C LEU A 372 22.46 6.34 -5.81
N ILE A 373 21.65 6.92 -4.93
CA ILE A 373 21.99 7.23 -3.54
C ILE A 373 20.95 6.55 -2.64
N PRO A 374 21.33 5.70 -1.66
CA PRO A 374 20.37 5.07 -0.77
C PRO A 374 19.74 6.07 0.20
N THR A 375 18.48 5.84 0.57
CA THR A 375 17.71 6.71 1.46
C THR A 375 17.02 5.92 2.57
N GLY A 376 16.14 6.58 3.34
CA GLY A 376 15.14 5.90 4.17
C GLY A 376 14.00 5.35 3.31
N TRP A 377 13.01 4.73 3.94
CA TRP A 377 11.91 4.04 3.25
C TRP A 377 10.93 5.01 2.60
N TYR A 378 10.78 4.86 1.28
CA TYR A 378 9.88 5.62 0.44
C TYR A 378 10.23 7.12 0.43
N PRO A 379 11.35 7.54 -0.21
CA PRO A 379 11.67 8.95 -0.35
C PRO A 379 10.60 9.68 -1.16
N THR A 380 10.18 10.84 -0.67
CA THR A 380 9.05 11.65 -1.20
C THR A 380 9.46 13.08 -1.55
N GLY A 381 10.64 13.52 -1.10
CA GLY A 381 11.13 14.87 -1.37
C GLY A 381 12.65 14.91 -1.47
N VAL A 382 13.16 15.71 -2.40
CA VAL A 382 14.60 15.94 -2.59
C VAL A 382 14.87 17.42 -2.86
N ALA A 383 15.94 17.97 -2.30
CA ALA A 383 16.43 19.32 -2.53
C ALA A 383 17.96 19.35 -2.59
N ALA A 384 18.52 20.30 -3.35
CA ALA A 384 19.96 20.42 -3.56
C ALA A 384 20.44 21.87 -3.45
N THR A 385 21.38 22.15 -2.53
CA THR A 385 22.01 23.47 -2.36
C THR A 385 23.34 23.34 -1.62
N GLY A 386 24.25 24.32 -1.79
CA GLY A 386 25.50 24.39 -1.01
C GLY A 386 26.42 23.17 -1.14
N GLY A 387 26.36 22.43 -2.26
CA GLY A 387 27.11 21.17 -2.42
C GLY A 387 26.56 20.01 -1.59
N ARG A 388 25.31 20.10 -1.11
CA ARG A 388 24.62 19.10 -0.30
C ARG A 388 23.29 18.71 -0.92
N LEU A 389 22.80 17.54 -0.51
CA LEU A 389 21.48 17.01 -0.80
C LEU A 389 20.71 16.84 0.51
N TYR A 390 19.41 17.07 0.41
CA TYR A 390 18.43 16.95 1.48
C TYR A 390 17.31 16.08 0.95
N VAL A 391 17.03 14.97 1.63
CA VAL A 391 16.03 13.97 1.22
C VAL A 391 15.13 13.68 2.41
N VAL A 392 13.83 13.57 2.18
CA VAL A 392 12.86 13.15 3.18
C VAL A 392 12.14 11.89 2.71
N ASN A 393 11.72 11.07 3.67
CA ASN A 393 11.02 9.81 3.41
C ASN A 393 9.75 9.70 4.25
N GLY A 394 8.75 9.01 3.70
CA GLY A 394 7.40 8.93 4.28
C GLY A 394 7.24 7.87 5.36
N LYS A 395 8.01 6.77 5.27
CA LYS A 395 7.78 5.52 6.03
C LYS A 395 9.00 5.09 6.84
N SER A 396 8.77 4.22 7.82
CA SER A 396 9.76 3.42 8.55
C SER A 396 9.11 2.09 8.95
N ASP A 397 9.88 1.06 9.29
CA ASP A 397 9.28 -0.16 9.88
C ASP A 397 8.54 0.19 11.18
N PRO A 398 7.25 -0.17 11.34
CA PRO A 398 6.54 0.04 12.60
C PRO A 398 7.04 -0.87 13.74
N GLY A 399 7.71 -1.98 13.44
CA GLY A 399 8.16 -2.96 14.44
C GLY A 399 7.00 -3.67 15.18
N PRO A 400 7.23 -4.27 16.36
CA PRO A 400 6.14 -4.78 17.19
C PRO A 400 5.29 -3.61 17.74
N ASN A 401 4.03 -3.90 18.08
CA ASN A 401 3.08 -2.94 18.67
C ASN A 401 2.90 -3.16 20.19
N PRO A 402 3.94 -2.97 21.04
CA PRO A 402 3.91 -3.43 22.41
C PRO A 402 2.73 -2.82 23.20
N GLY A 403 2.53 -1.50 23.21
CA GLY A 403 1.56 -0.82 24.10
C GLY A 403 0.08 -1.20 23.97
N TRP A 404 -0.24 -2.10 23.05
CA TRP A 404 -1.57 -2.35 22.53
C TRP A 404 -2.55 -2.97 23.58
N CYS A 405 -3.61 -2.21 23.91
CA CYS A 405 -4.83 -2.64 24.61
C CYS A 405 -4.67 -3.49 25.90
N ARG A 406 -3.67 -3.20 26.73
CA ARG A 406 -3.24 -4.08 27.83
C ARG A 406 -4.02 -4.03 29.16
N ASN A 407 -4.97 -3.13 29.40
CA ASN A 407 -5.41 -2.85 30.78
C ASN A 407 -6.93 -2.81 31.02
N THR A 408 -7.77 -3.37 30.15
CA THR A 408 -9.24 -3.29 30.33
C THR A 408 -10.01 -4.49 29.77
N LEU A 409 -11.06 -4.92 30.49
CA LEU A 409 -12.03 -5.95 30.07
C LEU A 409 -13.26 -5.37 29.36
N SER A 410 -13.40 -4.05 29.34
CA SER A 410 -14.60 -3.43 28.79
C SER A 410 -14.36 -3.01 27.35
N THR A 411 -15.25 -3.43 26.48
CA THR A 411 -15.32 -3.08 25.06
C THR A 411 -16.16 -1.82 24.82
N ASP A 412 -16.66 -1.19 25.90
CA ASP A 412 -17.30 0.13 25.84
C ASP A 412 -16.30 1.11 25.20
N PRO A 413 -16.75 1.95 24.23
CA PRO A 413 -15.91 2.99 23.66
C PRO A 413 -15.12 3.81 24.69
N LYS A 414 -15.68 4.07 25.89
CA LYS A 414 -15.03 4.82 26.96
C LYS A 414 -13.90 4.07 27.65
N ASP A 415 -13.97 2.75 27.71
CA ASP A 415 -12.99 1.93 28.41
C ASP A 415 -11.84 1.50 27.48
N ALA A 416 -12.11 1.40 26.17
CA ALA A 416 -11.09 1.29 25.11
C ALA A 416 -10.21 2.56 24.99
N ALA A 417 -10.54 3.62 25.74
CA ALA A 417 -9.82 4.88 25.73
C ALA A 417 -8.33 4.75 26.05
N ALA A 418 -8.01 4.00 27.11
CA ALA A 418 -6.64 3.76 27.52
C ALA A 418 -5.83 3.03 26.44
N CYS A 419 -6.48 2.18 25.63
CA CYS A 419 -5.82 1.52 24.52
C CYS A 419 -5.45 2.50 23.42
N ARG A 420 -6.41 3.28 22.92
CA ARG A 420 -6.13 4.26 21.86
C ARG A 420 -5.08 5.28 22.30
N ALA A 421 -5.08 5.65 23.59
CA ALA A 421 -4.10 6.56 24.20
C ALA A 421 -2.63 6.08 24.10
N THR A 422 -2.39 4.80 23.83
CA THR A 422 -1.04 4.26 23.64
C THR A 422 -0.42 4.62 22.30
N ASN A 423 -1.24 5.09 21.35
CA ASN A 423 -0.82 5.55 20.03
C ASN A 423 0.06 4.54 19.27
N SER A 424 -0.28 3.26 19.37
CA SER A 424 0.49 2.13 18.83
C SER A 424 -0.14 1.48 17.58
N TYR A 425 -1.09 2.16 16.92
CA TYR A 425 -1.60 1.70 15.62
C TYR A 425 -0.50 1.74 14.56
N GLY A 426 -0.45 0.79 13.62
CA GLY A 426 0.57 0.73 12.56
C GLY A 426 0.90 2.09 11.91
N TRP A 427 -0.12 2.83 11.44
CA TRP A 427 0.06 4.17 10.86
C TRP A 427 0.58 5.24 11.84
N GLN A 428 0.42 5.04 13.16
CA GLN A 428 1.02 5.90 14.18
C GLN A 428 2.48 5.54 14.44
N LEU A 429 2.86 4.27 14.29
CA LEU A 429 4.21 3.79 14.53
C LEU A 429 5.16 4.13 13.38
N GLU A 430 4.67 4.24 12.15
CA GLU A 430 5.47 4.65 10.98
C GLU A 430 5.92 6.11 11.04
N LYS A 431 7.23 6.32 10.91
CA LYS A 431 7.87 7.63 11.09
C LYS A 431 8.55 8.11 9.81
N ALA A 432 8.58 9.42 9.66
CA ALA A 432 9.34 10.09 8.62
C ALA A 432 10.80 10.28 9.03
N GLY A 433 11.67 10.27 8.03
CA GLY A 433 13.08 10.58 8.20
C GLY A 433 13.53 11.78 7.38
N PHE A 434 14.61 12.40 7.82
CA PHE A 434 15.29 13.49 7.14
C PHE A 434 16.77 13.18 6.99
N LEU A 435 17.20 12.97 5.75
CA LEU A 435 18.57 12.69 5.34
C LEU A 435 19.23 13.96 4.78
N ALA A 436 20.38 14.34 5.33
CA ALA A 436 21.24 15.39 4.80
C ALA A 436 22.64 14.82 4.51
N LEU A 437 23.14 15.01 3.29
CA LEU A 437 24.44 14.48 2.88
C LEU A 437 25.20 15.44 1.95
N PRO A 438 26.54 15.37 1.90
CA PRO A 438 27.30 15.98 0.81
C PRO A 438 26.84 15.39 -0.54
N ALA A 439 26.78 16.23 -1.58
CA ALA A 439 26.54 15.74 -2.93
C ALA A 439 27.72 14.83 -3.34
N PRO A 440 27.50 13.56 -3.69
CA PRO A 440 28.58 12.63 -3.91
C PRO A 440 29.38 12.98 -5.17
N ASP A 441 30.69 12.78 -5.08
CA ASP A 441 31.57 12.73 -6.25
C ASP A 441 31.34 11.43 -7.04
N ALA A 442 32.06 11.27 -8.16
CA ALA A 442 31.87 10.11 -9.03
C ALA A 442 32.28 8.77 -8.39
N ALA A 443 33.28 8.78 -7.51
CA ALA A 443 33.76 7.56 -6.87
C ALA A 443 32.78 7.11 -5.77
N GLU A 444 32.34 8.04 -4.93
CA GLU A 444 31.35 7.78 -3.90
C GLU A 444 30.00 7.38 -4.50
N LEU A 445 29.55 8.08 -5.55
CA LEU A 445 28.29 7.75 -6.23
C LEU A 445 28.29 6.31 -6.77
N LYS A 446 29.41 5.85 -7.32
CA LYS A 446 29.56 4.45 -7.77
C LYS A 446 29.42 3.46 -6.62
N ARG A 447 30.02 3.75 -5.46
CA ARG A 447 29.91 2.92 -4.26
C ARG A 447 28.48 2.88 -3.73
N LEU A 448 27.82 4.03 -3.65
CA LEU A 448 26.43 4.15 -3.22
C LEU A 448 25.46 3.45 -4.16
N THR A 449 25.74 3.49 -5.47
CA THR A 449 24.96 2.77 -6.47
C THR A 449 25.03 1.26 -6.26
N HIS A 450 26.22 0.74 -5.94
CA HIS A 450 26.38 -0.67 -5.56
C HIS A 450 25.62 -0.98 -4.26
N GLN A 451 25.64 -0.08 -3.28
CA GLN A 451 24.86 -0.27 -2.05
C GLN A 451 23.35 -0.31 -2.33
N VAL A 452 22.82 0.57 -3.17
CA VAL A 452 21.40 0.51 -3.57
C VAL A 452 21.08 -0.80 -4.26
N ALA A 453 21.94 -1.27 -5.17
CA ALA A 453 21.77 -2.56 -5.83
C ALA A 453 21.72 -3.72 -4.81
N VAL A 454 22.57 -3.72 -3.77
CA VAL A 454 22.49 -4.70 -2.67
C VAL A 454 21.16 -4.55 -1.92
N ASN A 455 20.76 -3.33 -1.59
CA ASN A 455 19.56 -3.04 -0.81
C ASN A 455 18.27 -3.53 -1.48
N VAL A 456 18.14 -3.38 -2.80
CA VAL A 456 16.95 -3.82 -3.54
C VAL A 456 17.01 -5.31 -3.93
N GLY A 457 18.01 -6.06 -3.48
CA GLY A 457 18.12 -7.49 -3.77
C GLY A 457 18.73 -7.82 -5.13
N PHE A 458 19.47 -6.89 -5.74
CA PHE A 458 20.12 -7.13 -7.03
C PHE A 458 21.42 -7.95 -6.92
N ALA A 459 22.01 -8.05 -5.73
CA ALA A 459 23.24 -8.80 -5.52
C ALA A 459 23.09 -10.26 -6.01
N PRO A 460 24.12 -10.86 -6.65
CA PRO A 460 24.04 -12.25 -7.11
C PRO A 460 23.70 -13.19 -5.94
N ASP A 461 22.52 -13.80 -6.01
CA ASP A 461 22.12 -14.85 -5.06
C ASP A 461 22.75 -16.18 -5.51
N PRO A 462 23.64 -16.79 -4.70
CA PRO A 462 24.22 -18.10 -4.99
C PRO A 462 23.17 -19.20 -5.21
N ALA A 463 21.98 -19.06 -4.60
CA ALA A 463 20.87 -20.00 -4.74
C ALA A 463 20.05 -19.81 -6.02
N ALA A 464 20.22 -18.71 -6.76
CA ALA A 464 19.35 -18.36 -7.89
C ALA A 464 19.25 -19.44 -8.98
N ALA A 465 20.35 -20.15 -9.26
CA ALA A 465 20.37 -21.23 -10.24
C ALA A 465 19.59 -22.48 -9.74
N GLU A 466 19.73 -22.79 -8.46
CA GLU A 466 18.98 -23.87 -7.80
C GLU A 466 17.49 -23.53 -7.74
N ASP A 467 17.16 -22.31 -7.33
CA ASP A 467 15.77 -21.83 -7.27
C ASP A 467 15.10 -21.86 -8.64
N ALA A 468 15.80 -21.41 -9.68
CA ALA A 468 15.31 -21.48 -11.05
C ALA A 468 15.08 -22.93 -11.50
N ALA A 469 15.94 -23.86 -11.10
CA ALA A 469 15.79 -25.28 -11.41
C ALA A 469 14.60 -25.92 -10.67
N VAL A 470 14.43 -25.63 -9.38
CA VAL A 470 13.27 -26.07 -8.58
C VAL A 470 11.99 -25.52 -9.20
N MET A 471 11.92 -24.21 -9.48
CA MET A 471 10.72 -23.62 -10.05
C MET A 471 10.43 -24.09 -11.47
N ALA A 472 11.45 -24.35 -12.29
CA ALA A 472 11.24 -24.98 -13.60
C ALA A 472 10.65 -26.39 -13.46
N ALA A 473 11.09 -27.16 -12.48
CA ALA A 473 10.59 -28.50 -12.22
C ALA A 473 9.16 -28.50 -11.65
N VAL A 474 8.82 -27.55 -10.78
CA VAL A 474 7.45 -27.32 -10.27
C VAL A 474 6.54 -26.91 -11.42
N ARG A 475 6.93 -25.89 -12.21
CA ARG A 475 6.16 -25.42 -13.38
C ARG A 475 5.90 -26.51 -14.43
N ALA A 476 6.83 -27.45 -14.60
CA ALA A 476 6.64 -28.58 -15.51
C ALA A 476 5.55 -29.56 -15.05
N ARG A 477 5.13 -29.50 -13.78
CA ARG A 477 4.21 -30.44 -13.13
C ARG A 477 2.90 -29.79 -12.67
N ILE A 478 2.92 -28.50 -12.36
CA ILE A 478 1.76 -27.71 -11.93
C ILE A 478 1.18 -26.96 -13.13
N LYS A 479 -0.15 -26.98 -13.25
CA LYS A 479 -0.91 -26.28 -14.29
C LYS A 479 -1.84 -25.20 -13.74
N HIS A 480 -2.26 -25.35 -12.48
CA HIS A 480 -3.28 -24.52 -11.88
C HIS A 480 -2.81 -23.95 -10.53
N VAL A 481 -3.19 -22.72 -10.27
CA VAL A 481 -3.06 -22.06 -8.97
C VAL A 481 -4.45 -21.58 -8.53
N ILE A 482 -4.84 -21.95 -7.32
CA ILE A 482 -5.96 -21.31 -6.61
C ILE A 482 -5.34 -20.34 -5.61
N PHE A 483 -5.57 -19.06 -5.83
CA PHE A 483 -5.08 -17.97 -4.98
C PHE A 483 -6.23 -17.43 -4.13
N ILE A 484 -6.12 -17.63 -2.83
CA ILE A 484 -7.11 -17.25 -1.83
C ILE A 484 -6.58 -16.05 -1.04
N VAL A 485 -7.39 -14.99 -0.96
CA VAL A 485 -7.15 -13.84 -0.08
C VAL A 485 -8.24 -13.80 0.98
N LYS A 486 -7.84 -13.61 2.24
CA LYS A 486 -8.67 -13.52 3.44
C LYS A 486 -8.49 -12.18 4.15
N GLU A 487 -9.14 -11.98 5.31
CA GLU A 487 -9.15 -10.71 6.05
C GLU A 487 -9.10 -10.88 7.59
N ASN A 488 -8.41 -10.03 8.32
CA ASN A 488 -6.96 -10.00 8.36
C ASN A 488 -6.56 -10.38 9.79
N ARG A 489 -5.44 -11.10 9.93
CA ARG A 489 -5.00 -11.71 11.20
C ARG A 489 -3.50 -11.76 11.30
N THR A 490 -2.98 -11.59 12.52
CA THR A 490 -1.57 -11.88 12.76
C THR A 490 -1.29 -13.38 12.84
N TYR A 491 -0.02 -13.75 12.63
CA TYR A 491 0.42 -15.13 12.79
C TYR A 491 0.08 -15.67 14.18
N ASP A 492 0.41 -14.93 15.24
CA ASP A 492 0.18 -15.41 16.61
C ASP A 492 -1.30 -15.57 16.97
N GLN A 493 -2.20 -14.74 16.43
CA GLN A 493 -3.63 -14.84 16.68
C GLN A 493 -4.22 -16.20 16.26
N ILE A 494 -3.69 -16.78 15.19
CA ILE A 494 -4.14 -18.06 14.63
C ILE A 494 -3.22 -19.22 15.01
N LEU A 495 -1.90 -19.10 14.79
CA LEU A 495 -0.93 -20.20 14.84
C LEU A 495 0.05 -20.09 16.02
N GLY A 496 -0.15 -19.16 16.95
CA GLY A 496 0.69 -18.99 18.13
C GLY A 496 0.77 -20.25 19.00
N ASP A 497 -0.29 -21.08 19.02
CA ASP A 497 -0.42 -22.35 19.74
C ASP A 497 0.04 -23.58 18.94
N LEU A 498 0.64 -23.40 17.75
CA LEU A 498 1.18 -24.52 16.98
C LEU A 498 2.38 -25.18 17.67
N GLU A 499 2.50 -26.51 17.60
CA GLU A 499 3.57 -27.24 18.28
C GLU A 499 4.99 -27.01 17.73
N VAL A 500 5.11 -26.29 16.62
CA VAL A 500 6.35 -25.97 15.92
C VAL A 500 6.33 -24.51 15.45
N GLY A 501 7.51 -23.98 15.10
CA GLY A 501 7.66 -22.61 14.61
C GLY A 501 7.68 -21.57 15.73
N ASP A 502 7.99 -20.34 15.34
CA ASP A 502 8.13 -19.19 16.22
C ASP A 502 6.77 -18.52 16.53
N GLY A 503 6.00 -19.09 17.47
CA GLY A 503 4.68 -18.56 17.86
C GLY A 503 4.55 -18.28 19.36
N ASP A 504 3.84 -17.23 19.76
CA ASP A 504 3.48 -17.03 21.17
C ASP A 504 2.10 -17.65 21.47
N PRO A 505 2.03 -18.79 22.18
CA PRO A 505 0.74 -19.40 22.49
C PRO A 505 -0.09 -18.57 23.46
N LYS A 506 0.49 -17.53 24.09
CA LYS A 506 -0.28 -16.58 24.89
C LYS A 506 -1.07 -15.62 24.02
N LEU A 507 -0.71 -15.41 22.76
CA LEU A 507 -1.39 -14.49 21.84
C LEU A 507 -2.41 -15.20 20.93
N ALA A 508 -2.48 -16.52 20.98
CA ALA A 508 -3.43 -17.33 20.22
C ALA A 508 -4.86 -17.17 20.76
N ILE A 509 -5.71 -16.45 20.03
CA ILE A 509 -7.12 -16.26 20.36
C ILE A 509 -8.06 -17.10 19.50
N PHE A 510 -7.56 -17.66 18.39
CA PHE A 510 -8.29 -18.58 17.52
C PHE A 510 -7.61 -19.96 17.48
N PRO A 511 -7.69 -20.75 18.57
CA PRO A 511 -6.92 -21.98 18.71
C PRO A 511 -7.40 -23.07 17.76
N ARG A 512 -6.63 -24.17 17.67
CA ARG A 512 -6.94 -25.34 16.83
C ARG A 512 -8.38 -25.86 16.92
N ALA A 513 -9.02 -25.79 18.10
CA ALA A 513 -10.41 -26.25 18.26
C ALA A 513 -11.41 -25.44 17.41
N MET A 514 -11.06 -24.22 17.03
CA MET A 514 -11.86 -23.30 16.22
C MET A 514 -11.34 -23.13 14.80
N THR A 515 -10.02 -23.16 14.60
CA THR A 515 -9.37 -23.08 13.28
C THR A 515 -8.62 -24.38 12.93
N PRO A 516 -9.27 -25.56 13.03
CA PRO A 516 -8.58 -26.83 12.84
C PRO A 516 -7.98 -27.00 11.44
N ASN A 517 -8.55 -26.36 10.41
CA ASN A 517 -8.04 -26.50 9.06
C ASN A 517 -6.76 -25.69 8.85
N GLN A 518 -6.70 -24.42 9.25
CA GLN A 518 -5.48 -23.62 9.15
C GLN A 518 -4.32 -24.27 9.93
N HIS A 519 -4.59 -24.77 11.14
CA HIS A 519 -3.64 -25.56 11.92
C HIS A 519 -3.21 -26.85 11.20
N ALA A 520 -4.17 -27.62 10.67
CA ALA A 520 -3.88 -28.86 9.96
C ALA A 520 -3.05 -28.61 8.70
N ILE A 521 -3.33 -27.53 7.96
CA ILE A 521 -2.58 -27.15 6.76
C ILE A 521 -1.14 -26.78 7.13
N ALA A 522 -0.94 -25.89 8.12
CA ALA A 522 0.39 -25.50 8.58
C ALA A 522 1.21 -26.70 9.09
N ARG A 523 0.57 -27.62 9.83
CA ARG A 523 1.19 -28.84 10.37
C ARG A 523 1.47 -29.90 9.31
N GLN A 524 0.55 -30.11 8.38
CA GLN A 524 0.67 -31.14 7.36
C GLN A 524 1.68 -30.71 6.30
N PHE A 525 1.65 -29.46 5.86
CA PHE A 525 2.50 -28.93 4.81
C PHE A 525 3.70 -28.18 5.40
N VAL A 526 3.75 -26.87 5.18
CA VAL A 526 4.80 -26.00 5.67
C VAL A 526 4.24 -25.01 6.67
N THR A 527 4.88 -24.94 7.83
CA THR A 527 4.69 -23.85 8.80
C THR A 527 5.57 -22.67 8.39
N LEU A 528 4.94 -21.58 7.99
CA LEU A 528 5.56 -20.31 7.65
C LEU A 528 5.45 -19.35 8.85
N ASP A 529 6.46 -19.32 9.72
CA ASP A 529 6.43 -18.56 10.97
C ASP A 529 7.02 -17.14 10.87
N HIS A 530 7.54 -16.76 9.70
CA HIS A 530 8.14 -15.45 9.41
C HIS A 530 7.68 -14.89 8.06
N LEU A 531 6.36 -14.82 7.85
CA LEU A 531 5.78 -14.14 6.68
C LEU A 531 5.21 -12.76 7.08
N PHE A 532 5.67 -11.72 6.39
CA PHE A 532 5.31 -10.32 6.67
C PHE A 532 4.46 -9.71 5.56
N ALA A 533 3.33 -9.12 5.92
CA ALA A 533 2.48 -8.35 5.03
C ALA A 533 3.23 -7.11 4.54
N SER A 534 3.34 -6.95 3.22
CA SER A 534 3.97 -5.76 2.62
C SER A 534 3.07 -4.53 2.72
N GLY A 535 1.74 -4.71 2.78
CA GLY A 535 0.77 -3.64 3.02
C GLY A 535 0.68 -3.24 4.50
N GLU A 536 0.26 -2.00 4.72
CA GLU A 536 -0.03 -1.44 6.05
C GLU A 536 -1.47 -1.69 6.51
N SER A 537 -2.38 -1.75 5.55
CA SER A 537 -3.83 -1.89 5.67
C SER A 537 -4.42 -2.25 4.30
N SER A 538 -5.71 -2.56 4.19
CA SER A 538 -6.29 -3.11 2.95
C SER A 538 -6.02 -2.25 1.71
N ASN A 539 -6.00 -0.93 1.85
CA ASN A 539 -5.75 -0.04 0.70
C ASN A 539 -4.41 -0.34 -0.02
N THR A 540 -3.36 -0.64 0.73
CA THR A 540 -2.04 -0.98 0.20
C THR A 540 -1.91 -2.49 0.07
N GLY A 541 -2.52 -3.25 0.98
CA GLY A 541 -2.55 -4.71 1.04
C GLY A 541 -3.02 -5.36 -0.24
N TRP A 542 -4.16 -4.93 -0.80
CA TRP A 542 -4.68 -5.47 -2.06
C TRP A 542 -3.72 -5.27 -3.24
N ASN A 543 -3.13 -4.09 -3.36
CA ASN A 543 -2.14 -3.80 -4.41
C ASN A 543 -0.86 -4.64 -4.21
N TRP A 544 -0.32 -4.74 -2.99
CA TRP A 544 0.84 -5.61 -2.72
C TRP A 544 0.55 -7.08 -3.02
N THR A 545 -0.63 -7.56 -2.63
CA THR A 545 -1.04 -8.97 -2.75
C THR A 545 -1.37 -9.37 -4.18
N THR A 546 -1.69 -8.43 -5.06
CA THR A 546 -2.08 -8.74 -6.44
C THR A 546 -1.18 -8.15 -7.52
N ALA A 547 -0.29 -7.21 -7.17
CA ALA A 547 0.64 -6.57 -8.10
C ALA A 547 2.10 -6.50 -7.59
N ALA A 548 2.39 -7.01 -6.39
CA ALA A 548 3.71 -6.95 -5.75
C ALA A 548 4.29 -5.52 -5.63
N ARG A 549 3.45 -4.49 -5.75
CA ARG A 549 3.78 -3.08 -5.57
C ARG A 549 2.52 -2.23 -5.41
N THR A 550 2.72 -1.00 -4.94
CA THR A 550 1.72 0.08 -4.88
C THR A 550 2.08 1.22 -5.85
N THR A 551 1.12 2.08 -6.15
CA THR A 551 1.37 3.31 -6.93
C THR A 551 1.81 4.46 -6.02
N ASP A 552 2.45 5.48 -6.58
CA ASP A 552 2.78 6.68 -5.80
C ASP A 552 1.55 7.43 -5.30
N PHE A 553 0.45 7.39 -6.05
CA PHE A 553 -0.84 7.89 -5.60
C PHE A 553 -1.28 7.19 -4.31
N THR A 554 -1.31 5.86 -4.32
CA THR A 554 -1.72 5.04 -3.16
C THR A 554 -0.87 5.35 -1.92
N GLU A 555 0.44 5.46 -2.08
CA GLU A 555 1.37 5.69 -0.96
C GLU A 555 1.19 7.05 -0.28
N HIS A 556 0.64 8.05 -0.98
CA HIS A 556 0.34 9.37 -0.40
C HIS A 556 -1.12 9.51 0.06
N GLU A 557 -2.04 8.80 -0.58
CA GLU A 557 -3.48 8.83 -0.31
C GLU A 557 -3.82 8.05 0.96
N ALA A 558 -3.26 6.84 1.06
CA ALA A 558 -3.56 5.86 2.08
C ALA A 558 -3.54 6.38 3.53
N PRO A 559 -2.42 6.96 4.02
CA PRO A 559 -2.36 7.43 5.41
C PRO A 559 -3.31 8.59 5.70
N VAL A 560 -3.71 9.37 4.69
CA VAL A 560 -4.62 10.52 4.83
C VAL A 560 -6.07 10.03 4.93
N ASN A 561 -6.46 9.03 4.14
CA ASN A 561 -7.77 8.38 4.23
C ASN A 561 -7.98 7.73 5.60
N TYR A 562 -7.05 6.90 6.06
CA TYR A 562 -7.14 6.25 7.38
C TYR A 562 -7.07 7.25 8.55
N ALA A 563 -6.54 8.46 8.32
CA ALA A 563 -6.58 9.55 9.31
C ALA A 563 -7.89 10.34 9.36
N GLY A 564 -8.86 10.00 8.49
CA GLY A 564 -10.12 10.72 8.32
C GLY A 564 -9.95 12.14 7.76
N ARG A 565 -8.88 12.38 6.99
CA ARG A 565 -8.46 13.71 6.51
C ARG A 565 -8.88 14.02 5.06
N GLY A 566 -9.92 13.38 4.51
CA GLY A 566 -10.60 13.83 3.28
C GLY A 566 -10.67 12.83 2.13
N LEU A 567 -9.56 12.13 1.86
CA LEU A 567 -9.41 11.23 0.72
C LEU A 567 -10.21 9.92 0.84
N GLN A 568 -10.33 9.18 -0.27
CA GLN A 568 -11.24 8.05 -0.46
C GLN A 568 -10.46 6.77 -0.79
N TYR A 569 -11.02 5.62 -0.43
CA TYR A 569 -10.47 4.32 -0.78
C TYR A 569 -10.62 4.07 -2.30
N ASP A 570 -9.55 4.29 -3.07
CA ASP A 570 -9.55 4.21 -4.52
C ASP A 570 -8.91 2.90 -5.06
N GLN A 571 -8.19 2.14 -4.24
CA GLN A 571 -7.23 1.10 -4.64
C GLN A 571 -7.86 -0.15 -5.25
N GLU A 572 -9.11 -0.44 -4.91
CA GLU A 572 -9.89 -1.53 -5.50
C GLU A 572 -10.73 -1.10 -6.70
N GLY A 573 -10.46 0.04 -7.34
CA GLY A 573 -11.13 0.47 -8.57
C GLY A 573 -12.49 1.15 -8.38
N GLU A 574 -12.74 1.66 -7.17
CA GLU A 574 -13.87 2.55 -6.85
C GLU A 574 -13.40 4.01 -6.68
N ASN A 575 -12.64 4.54 -7.65
CA ASN A 575 -12.18 5.93 -7.65
C ASN A 575 -13.30 6.93 -7.28
N ARG A 576 -13.14 7.71 -6.20
CA ARG A 576 -14.18 8.65 -5.69
C ARG A 576 -15.52 7.97 -5.40
N ASN A 577 -15.47 6.74 -4.91
CA ASN A 577 -16.61 5.86 -4.66
C ASN A 577 -17.42 5.54 -5.94
N LEU A 578 -16.76 5.54 -7.09
CA LEU A 578 -17.34 5.22 -8.40
C LEU A 578 -16.58 4.05 -9.04
N ASN A 579 -17.28 2.98 -9.37
CA ASN A 579 -16.70 1.84 -10.09
C ASN A 579 -16.19 2.25 -11.48
N VAL A 580 -14.87 2.31 -11.66
CA VAL A 580 -14.22 2.64 -12.94
C VAL A 580 -14.07 1.43 -13.87
N GLY A 581 -14.34 0.21 -13.39
CA GLY A 581 -14.49 -0.97 -14.23
C GLY A 581 -15.62 -0.84 -15.26
N ILE A 582 -16.60 0.03 -14.97
CA ILE A 582 -17.67 0.41 -15.90
C ILE A 582 -17.27 1.74 -16.58
N ALA A 583 -16.79 1.64 -17.82
CA ALA A 583 -16.28 2.79 -18.58
C ALA A 583 -17.37 3.79 -19.00
N ASP A 584 -18.57 3.28 -19.30
CA ASP A 584 -19.71 4.06 -19.78
C ASP A 584 -20.49 4.65 -18.58
N HIS A 585 -20.67 5.96 -18.56
CA HIS A 585 -21.35 6.65 -17.45
C HIS A 585 -22.78 6.16 -17.25
N LYS A 586 -23.54 6.00 -18.34
CA LYS A 586 -24.93 5.54 -18.27
C LYS A 586 -25.02 4.14 -17.64
N ALA A 587 -24.12 3.23 -18.02
CA ALA A 587 -24.01 1.92 -17.40
C ALA A 587 -23.61 2.02 -15.91
N ARG A 588 -22.69 2.91 -15.55
CA ARG A 588 -22.30 3.14 -14.15
C ARG A 588 -23.47 3.66 -13.31
N LYS A 589 -24.24 4.61 -13.85
CA LYS A 589 -25.46 5.14 -13.24
C LYS A 589 -26.56 4.08 -13.08
N ALA A 590 -26.67 3.16 -14.05
CA ALA A 590 -27.58 2.03 -13.97
C ALA A 590 -27.15 1.00 -12.91
N ALA A 591 -25.84 0.82 -12.71
CA ALA A 591 -25.29 -0.08 -11.69
C ALA A 591 -25.35 0.51 -10.27
N LYS A 592 -25.16 1.82 -10.13
CA LYS A 592 -25.19 2.55 -8.85
C LYS A 592 -25.94 3.86 -9.02
N ALA A 593 -27.20 3.89 -8.58
CA ALA A 593 -28.10 5.03 -8.74
C ALA A 593 -27.56 6.33 -8.11
N ALA A 594 -26.71 6.23 -7.08
CA ALA A 594 -26.06 7.36 -6.43
C ALA A 594 -24.99 8.07 -7.30
N THR A 595 -24.53 7.46 -8.40
CA THR A 595 -23.56 8.07 -9.34
C THR A 595 -24.05 9.46 -9.79
N PRO A 596 -23.26 10.54 -9.72
CA PRO A 596 -23.70 11.87 -10.16
C PRO A 596 -24.08 11.91 -11.65
N ASP A 597 -25.03 12.76 -12.03
CA ASP A 597 -25.48 12.96 -13.42
C ASP A 597 -24.55 13.92 -14.16
N ASP A 598 -23.31 13.48 -14.37
CA ASP A 598 -22.24 14.22 -15.05
C ASP A 598 -21.26 13.24 -15.73
N ASP A 599 -21.38 13.07 -17.05
CA ASP A 599 -20.54 12.16 -17.83
C ASP A 599 -19.07 12.58 -17.88
N ASP A 600 -18.74 13.83 -17.51
CA ASP A 600 -17.37 14.31 -17.44
C ASP A 600 -16.65 13.84 -16.14
N ILE A 601 -17.35 13.22 -15.19
CA ILE A 601 -16.74 12.65 -13.98
C ILE A 601 -16.15 11.27 -14.28
N LEU A 602 -14.82 11.19 -14.21
CA LEU A 602 -14.04 9.97 -14.45
C LEU A 602 -14.49 9.21 -15.71
N PRO A 603 -14.45 9.84 -16.90
CA PRO A 603 -14.82 9.16 -18.13
C PRO A 603 -13.84 8.01 -18.41
N GLY A 604 -14.33 6.94 -19.04
CA GLY A 604 -13.55 5.75 -19.34
C GLY A 604 -13.24 4.89 -18.11
N ALA A 605 -12.32 3.93 -18.29
CA ALA A 605 -11.97 2.94 -17.27
C ALA A 605 -10.61 3.14 -16.61
N THR A 606 -10.01 4.32 -16.77
CA THR A 606 -8.72 4.62 -16.13
C THR A 606 -8.87 4.64 -14.63
N ASP A 607 -7.99 3.90 -13.96
CA ASP A 607 -7.90 3.81 -12.51
C ASP A 607 -6.58 4.47 -12.07
N VAL A 608 -6.68 5.46 -11.17
CA VAL A 608 -5.51 6.20 -10.66
C VAL A 608 -4.62 5.34 -9.76
N ALA A 609 -5.17 4.32 -9.10
CA ALA A 609 -4.47 3.48 -8.14
C ALA A 609 -3.96 2.17 -8.77
N ALA A 610 -4.24 1.93 -10.06
CA ALA A 610 -3.79 0.74 -10.76
C ALA A 610 -2.32 0.85 -11.19
N PRO A 611 -1.47 -0.13 -10.83
CA PRO A 611 -0.12 -0.23 -11.36
C PRO A 611 -0.14 -0.58 -12.86
N ASP A 612 0.88 -0.10 -13.57
CA ASP A 612 1.13 -0.48 -14.97
C ASP A 612 1.75 -1.86 -15.10
N GLY A 613 1.49 -2.50 -16.23
CA GLY A 613 2.17 -3.72 -16.64
C GLY A 613 3.65 -3.50 -17.01
N PRO A 614 4.44 -4.57 -17.06
CA PRO A 614 5.88 -4.53 -17.26
C PRO A 614 6.31 -4.16 -18.70
N GLU A 615 5.38 -3.97 -19.63
CA GLU A 615 5.65 -3.45 -20.98
C GLU A 615 4.96 -2.08 -21.21
N GLY A 616 4.54 -1.42 -20.12
CA GLY A 616 3.88 -0.12 -20.12
C GLY A 616 2.37 -0.17 -20.35
N GLU A 617 1.73 -1.32 -20.15
CA GLU A 617 0.28 -1.48 -20.27
C GLU A 617 -0.43 -0.74 -19.12
N GLU A 618 -1.08 0.38 -19.47
CA GLU A 618 -1.69 1.27 -18.48
C GLU A 618 -2.72 0.54 -17.60
N GLY A 619 -2.48 0.54 -16.28
CA GLY A 619 -3.38 -0.06 -15.29
C GLY A 619 -3.52 -1.59 -15.34
N GLN A 620 -2.61 -2.29 -16.02
CA GLN A 620 -2.63 -3.76 -16.20
C GLN A 620 -1.46 -4.46 -15.50
N GLY A 621 -1.08 -3.96 -14.32
CA GLY A 621 0.06 -4.42 -13.52
C GLY A 621 -0.26 -5.52 -12.52
N TYR A 622 -1.36 -6.25 -12.68
CA TYR A 622 -1.80 -7.27 -11.73
C TYR A 622 -1.52 -8.71 -12.20
N VAL A 623 -1.53 -9.67 -11.26
CA VAL A 623 -1.17 -11.07 -11.52
C VAL A 623 -2.10 -11.74 -12.54
N TRP A 624 -3.37 -11.35 -12.56
CA TRP A 624 -4.32 -11.83 -13.57
C TRP A 624 -4.03 -11.24 -14.95
N ASP A 625 -3.58 -9.99 -15.04
CA ASP A 625 -3.22 -9.38 -16.32
C ASP A 625 -1.99 -10.08 -16.90
N ALA A 626 -1.00 -10.40 -16.06
CA ALA A 626 0.16 -11.19 -16.44
C ALA A 626 -0.25 -12.60 -16.94
N ALA A 627 -1.21 -13.25 -16.27
CA ALA A 627 -1.75 -14.55 -16.70
C ALA A 627 -2.50 -14.44 -18.04
N LEU A 628 -3.39 -13.46 -18.19
CA LEU A 628 -4.15 -13.22 -19.42
C LEU A 628 -3.25 -12.88 -20.61
N ARG A 629 -2.23 -12.03 -20.42
CA ARG A 629 -1.23 -11.71 -21.45
C ARG A 629 -0.46 -12.94 -21.91
N LYS A 630 -0.17 -13.87 -20.99
CA LYS A 630 0.47 -15.14 -21.32
C LYS A 630 -0.48 -16.12 -22.04
N GLY A 631 -1.77 -15.82 -22.13
CA GLY A 631 -2.78 -16.69 -22.71
C GLY A 631 -3.25 -17.80 -21.76
N LEU A 632 -3.05 -17.63 -20.45
CA LEU A 632 -3.57 -18.54 -19.44
C LEU A 632 -5.03 -18.19 -19.11
N SER A 633 -5.82 -19.20 -18.76
CA SER A 633 -7.20 -18.98 -18.31
C SER A 633 -7.23 -18.46 -16.88
N VAL A 634 -8.06 -17.45 -16.64
CA VAL A 634 -8.31 -16.86 -15.33
C VAL A 634 -9.78 -17.03 -14.98
N ARG A 635 -10.08 -17.26 -13.70
CA ARG A 635 -11.45 -17.19 -13.17
C ARG A 635 -11.45 -16.41 -11.86
N ASN A 636 -12.33 -15.43 -11.75
CA ASN A 636 -12.44 -14.55 -10.59
C ASN A 636 -13.69 -14.86 -9.76
N TYR A 637 -13.48 -15.08 -8.46
CA TYR A 637 -14.49 -15.24 -7.43
C TYR A 637 -14.22 -14.21 -6.33
N GLY A 638 -14.79 -13.01 -6.48
CA GLY A 638 -14.84 -12.00 -5.41
C GLY A 638 -13.67 -11.03 -5.30
N PHE A 639 -12.63 -11.08 -6.16
CA PHE A 639 -11.58 -10.06 -6.17
C PHE A 639 -12.07 -8.80 -6.89
N TYR A 640 -11.73 -7.63 -6.35
CA TYR A 640 -11.95 -6.30 -6.95
C TYR A 640 -13.41 -6.14 -7.44
N GLY A 641 -14.32 -5.91 -6.49
CA GLY A 641 -15.76 -5.79 -6.70
C GLY A 641 -16.33 -4.47 -6.19
N ASP A 642 -17.49 -4.07 -6.73
CA ASP A 642 -18.29 -2.98 -6.17
C ASP A 642 -19.12 -3.52 -5.00
N LEU A 643 -18.79 -3.04 -3.80
CA LEU A 643 -19.33 -3.55 -2.54
C LEU A 643 -20.48 -2.70 -2.01
N SER A 644 -20.77 -1.59 -2.69
CA SER A 644 -21.67 -0.54 -2.20
C SER A 644 -23.13 -0.98 -2.02
N ARG A 645 -23.49 -2.18 -2.48
CA ARG A 645 -24.84 -2.74 -2.45
C ARG A 645 -25.02 -3.91 -1.48
N TYR A 646 -24.00 -4.29 -0.70
CA TYR A 646 -24.14 -5.40 0.25
C TYR A 646 -24.71 -5.00 1.61
N SER A 647 -24.52 -3.73 2.03
CA SER A 647 -25.12 -3.21 3.26
C SER A 647 -26.65 -3.11 3.17
N ASP A 648 -27.35 -3.43 4.27
CA ASP A 648 -28.80 -3.24 4.42
C ASP A 648 -29.22 -1.75 4.35
N LYS A 649 -28.25 -0.83 4.48
CA LYS A 649 -28.41 0.62 4.37
C LYS A 649 -28.29 1.14 2.94
N ALA A 650 -27.88 0.30 1.98
CA ALA A 650 -27.79 0.70 0.58
C ALA A 650 -29.17 1.11 0.04
N ALA A 651 -29.20 1.96 -0.99
CA ALA A 651 -30.46 2.38 -1.62
C ALA A 651 -31.16 1.20 -2.35
N ASP A 652 -30.37 0.25 -2.84
CA ASP A 652 -30.79 -0.91 -3.64
C ASP A 652 -29.99 -2.18 -3.27
N PRO A 653 -30.15 -2.67 -2.02
CA PRO A 653 -29.31 -3.72 -1.47
C PRO A 653 -29.51 -5.06 -2.18
N ILE A 654 -28.43 -5.83 -2.31
CA ILE A 654 -28.42 -7.18 -2.86
C ILE A 654 -28.71 -8.19 -1.72
N PRO A 655 -29.82 -8.95 -1.77
CA PRO A 655 -30.18 -9.86 -0.69
C PRO A 655 -29.14 -10.98 -0.54
N PRO A 656 -28.91 -11.50 0.68
CA PRO A 656 -27.97 -12.60 0.97
C PRO A 656 -28.53 -13.95 0.50
N GLU A 657 -28.62 -14.11 -0.82
CA GLU A 657 -29.10 -15.32 -1.48
C GLU A 657 -28.07 -16.45 -1.42
N ARG A 658 -28.50 -17.65 -0.98
CA ARG A 658 -27.63 -18.83 -0.82
C ARG A 658 -27.31 -19.52 -2.15
N ASP A 659 -28.22 -19.44 -3.12
CA ASP A 659 -28.05 -20.00 -4.48
C ASP A 659 -28.44 -18.96 -5.56
N PRO A 660 -27.61 -17.92 -5.74
CA PRO A 660 -27.87 -16.85 -6.70
C PRO A 660 -27.87 -17.35 -8.15
N PHE A 661 -27.07 -18.38 -8.48
CA PHE A 661 -27.04 -18.99 -9.80
C PHE A 661 -28.39 -19.63 -10.15
N ALA A 662 -28.96 -20.46 -9.27
CA ALA A 662 -30.25 -21.09 -9.52
C ALA A 662 -31.38 -20.06 -9.70
N LYS A 663 -31.28 -18.92 -9.01
CA LYS A 663 -32.23 -17.79 -9.15
C LYS A 663 -31.92 -16.85 -10.31
N ARG A 664 -30.80 -17.04 -11.01
CA ARG A 664 -30.29 -16.15 -12.06
C ARG A 664 -30.18 -14.70 -11.56
N LEU A 665 -29.71 -14.53 -10.33
CA LEU A 665 -29.53 -13.23 -9.67
C LEU A 665 -28.03 -12.87 -9.67
N PRO A 666 -27.55 -11.96 -10.55
CA PRO A 666 -26.20 -11.43 -10.43
C PRO A 666 -26.03 -10.68 -9.11
N VAL A 667 -25.01 -11.03 -8.35
CA VAL A 667 -24.70 -10.46 -7.03
C VAL A 667 -23.31 -9.82 -6.97
N PHE A 668 -22.57 -9.80 -8.07
CA PHE A 668 -21.23 -9.24 -8.10
C PHE A 668 -20.93 -8.51 -9.40
N ILE A 669 -20.29 -7.35 -9.26
CA ILE A 669 -19.86 -6.49 -10.35
C ILE A 669 -18.39 -6.18 -10.10
N THR A 670 -17.50 -6.62 -10.98
CA THR A 670 -16.08 -6.30 -10.84
C THR A 670 -15.78 -4.84 -11.15
N THR A 671 -14.75 -4.30 -10.51
CA THR A 671 -14.20 -2.96 -10.73
C THR A 671 -13.02 -2.94 -11.70
N LYS A 672 -12.60 -4.10 -12.23
CA LYS A 672 -11.49 -4.20 -13.19
C LYS A 672 -12.00 -4.67 -14.56
N PRO A 673 -11.75 -3.91 -15.65
CA PRO A 673 -12.19 -4.30 -16.99
C PRO A 673 -11.67 -5.67 -17.44
N ALA A 674 -10.43 -6.02 -17.09
CA ALA A 674 -9.81 -7.30 -17.43
C ALA A 674 -10.55 -8.50 -16.79
N LEU A 675 -11.19 -8.28 -15.63
CA LEU A 675 -11.91 -9.32 -14.90
C LEU A 675 -13.37 -9.47 -15.35
N ALA A 676 -13.92 -8.51 -16.10
CA ALA A 676 -15.35 -8.46 -16.42
C ALA A 676 -15.91 -9.70 -17.12
N ARG A 677 -15.10 -10.36 -17.96
CA ARG A 677 -15.49 -11.58 -18.70
C ARG A 677 -15.15 -12.89 -18.00
N VAL A 678 -14.31 -12.82 -16.97
CA VAL A 678 -13.80 -13.99 -16.24
C VAL A 678 -14.33 -14.07 -14.81
N THR A 679 -15.16 -13.11 -14.39
CA THR A 679 -15.79 -13.08 -13.07
C THR A 679 -17.05 -13.94 -13.03
N ASP A 680 -17.23 -14.68 -11.94
CA ASP A 680 -18.52 -15.28 -11.64
C ASP A 680 -19.44 -14.23 -11.03
N VAL A 681 -20.42 -13.78 -11.82
CA VAL A 681 -21.38 -12.75 -11.38
C VAL A 681 -22.34 -13.25 -10.29
N TYR A 682 -22.35 -14.56 -10.02
CA TYR A 682 -23.17 -15.17 -8.96
C TYR A 682 -22.38 -15.38 -7.66
N PHE A 683 -21.07 -15.18 -7.66
CA PHE A 683 -20.26 -15.28 -6.44
C PHE A 683 -20.35 -13.99 -5.62
N ARG A 684 -20.80 -14.06 -4.37
CA ARG A 684 -20.91 -12.87 -3.49
C ARG A 684 -19.52 -12.45 -2.96
N GLY A 685 -19.18 -11.16 -3.07
CA GLY A 685 -17.90 -10.58 -2.60
C GLY A 685 -17.82 -10.44 -1.08
N PHE A 686 -17.08 -9.42 -0.61
CA PHE A 686 -16.94 -9.09 0.82
C PHE A 686 -18.30 -8.73 1.45
N ASP A 687 -18.81 -9.61 2.30
CA ASP A 687 -20.05 -9.38 3.06
C ASP A 687 -20.04 -10.25 4.31
N GLN A 688 -19.96 -9.62 5.47
CA GLN A 688 -19.91 -10.27 6.78
C GLN A 688 -21.25 -10.84 7.23
N GLY A 689 -22.35 -10.53 6.54
CA GLY A 689 -23.64 -11.18 6.76
C GLY A 689 -23.81 -12.50 6.01
N PHE A 690 -22.83 -12.89 5.18
CA PHE A 690 -22.94 -14.05 4.29
C PHE A 690 -21.79 -15.05 4.54
N PRO A 691 -22.10 -16.32 4.89
CA PRO A 691 -21.09 -17.36 5.13
C PRO A 691 -20.21 -17.68 3.92
N ASP A 692 -18.90 -17.81 4.16
CA ASP A 692 -17.93 -18.36 3.22
C ASP A 692 -18.28 -19.81 2.84
N TYR A 693 -18.98 -20.57 3.70
CA TYR A 693 -19.54 -21.87 3.31
C TYR A 693 -20.34 -21.79 1.99
N TRP A 694 -21.22 -20.78 1.85
CA TRP A 694 -22.04 -20.61 0.66
C TRP A 694 -21.25 -20.06 -0.53
N ARG A 695 -20.25 -19.18 -0.29
CA ARG A 695 -19.29 -18.76 -1.32
C ARG A 695 -18.58 -19.97 -1.91
N VAL A 696 -18.13 -20.90 -1.06
CA VAL A 696 -17.50 -22.14 -1.49
C VAL A 696 -18.49 -23.08 -2.17
N GLN A 697 -19.78 -23.12 -1.80
CA GLN A 697 -20.77 -23.91 -2.56
C GLN A 697 -20.93 -23.38 -3.99
N GLU A 698 -20.97 -22.06 -4.18
CA GLU A 698 -21.03 -21.44 -5.50
C GLU A 698 -19.76 -21.72 -6.32
N TRP A 699 -18.58 -21.61 -5.70
CA TRP A 699 -17.34 -22.03 -6.35
C TRP A 699 -17.36 -23.53 -6.74
N LYS A 700 -17.84 -24.41 -5.84
CA LYS A 700 -17.98 -25.85 -6.08
C LYS A 700 -18.92 -26.18 -7.23
N ARG A 701 -19.96 -25.37 -7.45
CA ARG A 701 -20.90 -25.51 -8.57
C ARG A 701 -20.15 -25.48 -9.89
N GLU A 702 -19.29 -24.49 -10.12
CA GLU A 702 -18.47 -24.41 -11.32
C GLU A 702 -17.32 -25.43 -11.32
N PHE A 703 -16.68 -25.64 -10.16
CA PHE A 703 -15.58 -26.58 -10.03
C PHE A 703 -15.94 -28.00 -10.50
N ARG A 704 -17.15 -28.48 -10.18
CA ARG A 704 -17.66 -29.77 -10.68
C ARG A 704 -17.66 -29.81 -12.20
N GLY A 705 -18.12 -28.74 -12.84
CA GLY A 705 -18.11 -28.62 -14.30
C GLY A 705 -16.71 -28.62 -14.89
N TYR A 706 -15.73 -28.02 -14.22
CA TYR A 706 -14.33 -28.10 -14.62
C TYR A 706 -13.78 -29.52 -14.45
N ALA A 707 -14.09 -30.20 -13.35
CA ALA A 707 -13.65 -31.57 -13.09
C ALA A 707 -14.19 -32.56 -14.13
N ASP A 708 -15.45 -32.40 -14.56
CA ASP A 708 -16.06 -33.23 -15.60
C ASP A 708 -15.38 -33.06 -16.97
N LYS A 709 -14.93 -31.85 -17.28
CA LYS A 709 -14.30 -31.50 -18.57
C LYS A 709 -12.78 -31.65 -18.56
N GLY A 710 -12.16 -31.64 -17.38
CA GLY A 710 -10.70 -31.62 -17.23
C GLY A 710 -10.05 -30.28 -17.59
N ASP A 711 -10.76 -29.16 -17.39
CA ASP A 711 -10.36 -27.82 -17.87
C ASP A 711 -10.35 -26.72 -16.78
N LEU A 712 -9.87 -27.04 -15.56
CA LEU A 712 -9.72 -26.05 -14.49
C LEU A 712 -8.95 -24.80 -14.96
N PRO A 713 -9.33 -23.57 -14.56
CA PRO A 713 -8.57 -22.37 -14.89
C PRO A 713 -7.12 -22.45 -14.42
N ASN A 714 -6.19 -21.87 -15.17
CA ASN A 714 -4.78 -21.81 -14.76
C ASN A 714 -4.60 -20.95 -13.50
N LEU A 715 -5.35 -19.86 -13.37
CA LEU A 715 -5.36 -19.01 -12.19
C LEU A 715 -6.82 -18.81 -11.72
N THR A 716 -7.11 -19.25 -10.50
CA THR A 716 -8.37 -18.97 -9.81
C THR A 716 -8.11 -17.94 -8.71
N LEU A 717 -8.84 -16.83 -8.72
CA LEU A 717 -8.84 -15.83 -7.66
C LEU A 717 -10.06 -16.07 -6.78
N LEU A 718 -9.89 -16.25 -5.46
CA LEU A 718 -10.97 -16.60 -4.55
C LEU A 718 -10.90 -15.80 -3.25
N ARG A 719 -11.83 -14.86 -3.02
CA ARG A 719 -11.90 -14.09 -1.78
C ARG A 719 -12.78 -14.83 -0.75
N LEU A 720 -12.24 -15.09 0.43
CA LEU A 720 -12.95 -15.69 1.57
C LEU A 720 -12.72 -14.80 2.78
N ALA A 721 -13.69 -13.94 3.10
CA ALA A 721 -13.48 -12.76 3.95
C ALA A 721 -14.24 -12.81 5.27
N HIS A 722 -14.87 -13.94 5.63
CA HIS A 722 -15.72 -14.01 6.82
C HIS A 722 -14.92 -13.97 8.13
N ASP A 723 -13.60 -14.12 8.06
CA ASP A 723 -12.68 -13.85 9.16
C ASP A 723 -12.50 -12.35 9.46
N HIS A 724 -12.96 -11.42 8.64
CA HIS A 724 -13.04 -10.02 9.05
C HIS A 724 -14.07 -9.83 10.20
N THR A 725 -15.05 -10.73 10.29
CA THR A 725 -16.18 -10.74 11.23
C THR A 725 -17.15 -9.57 11.06
N GLY A 726 -18.39 -9.71 11.54
CA GLY A 726 -19.37 -8.63 11.49
C GLY A 726 -20.81 -9.10 11.67
N ALA A 727 -21.79 -8.31 11.20
CA ALA A 727 -23.21 -8.69 11.12
C ALA A 727 -23.84 -9.44 12.33
N PHE A 728 -23.36 -9.19 13.55
CA PHE A 728 -23.70 -9.99 14.72
C PHE A 728 -25.21 -10.03 15.01
N GLY A 729 -25.76 -11.24 15.15
CA GLY A 729 -27.20 -11.47 15.34
C GLY A 729 -28.06 -11.37 14.08
N LYS A 730 -27.45 -11.09 12.92
CA LYS A 730 -28.14 -10.91 11.62
C LYS A 730 -27.56 -11.79 10.50
N GLY A 731 -26.41 -12.42 10.72
CA GLY A 731 -25.74 -13.26 9.74
C GLY A 731 -26.60 -14.45 9.28
N VAL A 732 -26.47 -14.81 8.00
CA VAL A 732 -27.20 -15.93 7.42
C VAL A 732 -26.84 -17.23 8.12
N ASP A 733 -27.87 -18.06 8.37
CA ASP A 733 -27.72 -19.37 9.00
C ASP A 733 -27.11 -19.34 10.42
N ARG A 734 -27.25 -18.23 11.15
CA ARG A 734 -26.69 -18.06 12.50
C ARG A 734 -25.17 -18.27 12.52
N VAL A 735 -24.50 -17.88 11.45
CA VAL A 735 -23.06 -17.63 11.41
C VAL A 735 -22.92 -16.12 11.63
N ASP A 736 -22.97 -15.73 12.89
CA ASP A 736 -23.20 -14.34 13.32
C ASP A 736 -22.53 -14.02 14.66
N THR A 737 -21.45 -14.74 14.95
CA THR A 737 -20.53 -14.54 16.08
C THR A 737 -19.11 -14.68 15.60
N VAL A 738 -18.16 -14.01 16.26
CA VAL A 738 -16.72 -14.13 15.95
C VAL A 738 -16.28 -15.60 15.87
N GLU A 739 -16.76 -16.45 16.79
CA GLU A 739 -16.40 -17.88 16.80
C GLU A 739 -16.93 -18.63 15.58
N THR A 740 -18.18 -18.36 15.19
CA THR A 740 -18.81 -19.05 14.05
C THR A 740 -18.28 -18.53 12.72
N GLU A 741 -17.99 -17.24 12.61
CA GLU A 741 -17.49 -16.58 11.40
C GLU A 741 -16.03 -16.98 11.11
N GLN A 742 -15.16 -16.96 12.13
CA GLN A 742 -13.78 -17.45 11.98
C GLN A 742 -13.76 -18.95 11.64
N ALA A 743 -14.60 -19.75 12.31
CA ALA A 743 -14.69 -21.18 12.03
C ALA A 743 -15.25 -21.47 10.63
N ASP A 744 -16.19 -20.65 10.15
CA ASP A 744 -16.75 -20.76 8.80
C ASP A 744 -15.69 -20.46 7.74
N ASN A 745 -14.90 -19.39 7.92
CA ASN A 745 -13.76 -19.08 7.05
C ASN A 745 -12.70 -20.21 7.06
N ASP A 746 -12.31 -20.71 8.23
CA ASP A 746 -11.39 -21.86 8.37
C ASP A 746 -11.91 -23.10 7.64
N TYR A 747 -13.19 -23.43 7.83
CA TYR A 747 -13.81 -24.57 7.19
C TYR A 747 -13.94 -24.38 5.68
N ALA A 748 -14.23 -23.17 5.20
CA ALA A 748 -14.29 -22.83 3.79
C ALA A 748 -12.95 -23.07 3.09
N VAL A 749 -11.83 -22.62 3.68
CA VAL A 749 -10.48 -22.94 3.20
C VAL A 749 -10.26 -24.46 3.16
N GLY A 750 -10.60 -25.17 4.24
CA GLY A 750 -10.49 -26.62 4.29
C GLY A 750 -11.33 -27.35 3.22
N LEU A 751 -12.53 -26.86 2.94
CA LEU A 751 -13.44 -27.40 1.92
C LEU A 751 -12.91 -27.20 0.50
N VAL A 752 -12.21 -26.11 0.21
CA VAL A 752 -11.52 -25.89 -1.07
C VAL A 752 -10.42 -26.95 -1.23
N LEU A 753 -9.55 -27.12 -0.24
CA LEU A 753 -8.46 -28.10 -0.28
C LEU A 753 -8.98 -29.54 -0.40
N GLN A 754 -10.01 -29.90 0.38
CA GLN A 754 -10.61 -31.23 0.31
C GLN A 754 -11.16 -31.50 -1.09
N THR A 755 -11.98 -30.58 -1.63
CA THR A 755 -12.56 -30.72 -2.97
C THR A 755 -11.50 -30.81 -4.05
N LEU A 756 -10.41 -30.06 -3.94
CA LEU A 756 -9.29 -30.18 -4.86
C LEU A 756 -8.60 -31.55 -4.74
N SER A 757 -8.30 -31.99 -3.52
CA SER A 757 -7.56 -33.24 -3.27
C SER A 757 -8.33 -34.49 -3.71
N GLU A 758 -9.65 -34.42 -3.72
CA GLU A 758 -10.56 -35.48 -4.17
C GLU A 758 -10.85 -35.41 -5.69
N SER A 759 -10.27 -34.44 -6.40
CA SER A 759 -10.51 -34.20 -7.82
C SER A 759 -9.38 -34.73 -8.73
N PRO A 760 -9.62 -34.84 -10.05
CA PRO A 760 -8.57 -35.15 -11.03
C PRO A 760 -7.39 -34.15 -11.07
N PHE A 761 -7.58 -32.94 -10.53
CA PHE A 761 -6.60 -31.85 -10.53
C PHE A 761 -5.67 -31.86 -9.30
N ALA A 762 -5.85 -32.79 -8.35
CA ALA A 762 -5.02 -32.88 -7.16
C ALA A 762 -3.51 -33.00 -7.48
N LYS A 763 -3.17 -33.61 -8.62
CA LYS A 763 -1.77 -33.86 -9.02
C LYS A 763 -1.05 -32.66 -9.65
N ASP A 764 -1.77 -31.61 -10.05
CA ASP A 764 -1.22 -30.49 -10.83
C ASP A 764 -1.79 -29.11 -10.44
N THR A 765 -2.33 -28.97 -9.22
CA THR A 765 -2.85 -27.70 -8.69
C THR A 765 -2.23 -27.36 -7.33
N LEU A 766 -1.75 -26.12 -7.18
CA LEU A 766 -1.33 -25.56 -5.90
C LEU A 766 -2.38 -24.58 -5.37
N VAL A 767 -2.54 -24.54 -4.03
CA VAL A 767 -3.38 -23.56 -3.33
C VAL A 767 -2.47 -22.65 -2.52
N PHE A 768 -2.65 -21.34 -2.69
CA PHE A 768 -1.94 -20.27 -2.00
C PHE A 768 -2.98 -19.46 -1.22
N VAL A 769 -2.82 -19.33 0.09
CA VAL A 769 -3.72 -18.56 0.98
C VAL A 769 -2.90 -17.52 1.74
N ILE A 770 -3.36 -16.26 1.75
CA ILE A 770 -2.74 -15.16 2.47
C ILE A 770 -3.81 -14.17 2.95
N GLU A 771 -3.52 -13.39 3.98
CA GLU A 771 -4.24 -12.15 4.29
C GLU A 771 -3.72 -11.00 3.40
N ASP A 772 -4.55 -10.00 3.08
CA ASP A 772 -4.11 -8.78 2.39
C ASP A 772 -3.24 -7.87 3.30
N ASP A 773 -3.54 -7.82 4.61
CA ASP A 773 -2.71 -7.26 5.67
C ASP A 773 -2.87 -7.99 7.04
N ALA A 774 -2.40 -7.40 8.14
CA ALA A 774 -2.38 -8.02 9.47
C ALA A 774 -3.36 -7.41 10.49
N GLN A 775 -4.15 -6.41 10.07
CA GLN A 775 -5.16 -5.67 10.82
C GLN A 775 -4.64 -5.07 12.15
N ASP A 776 -3.34 -4.76 12.21
CA ASP A 776 -2.66 -4.28 13.42
C ASP A 776 -2.94 -5.14 14.68
N GLY A 777 -3.14 -6.44 14.49
CA GLY A 777 -3.31 -7.37 15.61
C GLY A 777 -2.04 -7.47 16.47
N PRO A 778 -2.13 -7.99 17.70
CA PRO A 778 -0.94 -8.28 18.49
C PRO A 778 -0.15 -9.45 17.88
N ASP A 779 1.15 -9.27 17.78
CA ASP A 779 2.10 -10.30 17.36
C ASP A 779 3.43 -10.04 18.06
N HIS A 780 4.11 -11.09 18.52
CA HIS A 780 5.32 -10.93 19.30
C HIS A 780 6.54 -10.50 18.47
N VAL A 781 6.54 -10.74 17.15
CA VAL A 781 7.65 -10.41 16.24
C VAL A 781 7.42 -9.05 15.57
N SER A 782 6.26 -8.85 14.94
CA SER A 782 5.95 -7.63 14.19
C SER A 782 4.45 -7.47 13.99
N SER A 783 3.93 -6.24 14.08
CA SER A 783 2.52 -5.95 13.75
C SER A 783 2.17 -6.22 12.28
N ARG A 784 3.16 -6.50 11.43
CA ARG A 784 2.99 -6.90 10.03
C ARG A 784 3.09 -8.39 9.79
N ARG A 785 3.40 -9.21 10.80
CA ARG A 785 3.51 -10.66 10.61
C ARG A 785 2.11 -11.28 10.50
N THR A 786 1.88 -12.02 9.42
CA THR A 786 0.54 -12.51 9.05
C THR A 786 0.57 -14.01 8.70
N VAL A 787 -0.62 -14.60 8.54
CA VAL A 787 -0.77 -16.01 8.17
C VAL A 787 -0.63 -16.18 6.66
N ALA A 788 0.18 -17.16 6.25
CA ALA A 788 0.19 -17.67 4.89
C ALA A 788 0.23 -19.21 4.88
N LEU A 789 -0.53 -19.80 3.97
CA LEU A 789 -0.63 -21.25 3.82
C LEU A 789 -0.43 -21.64 2.35
N VAL A 790 0.34 -22.71 2.13
CA VAL A 790 0.54 -23.30 0.80
C VAL A 790 0.30 -24.79 0.87
N ALA A 791 -0.53 -25.32 -0.03
CA ALA A 791 -0.91 -26.72 -0.06
C ALA A 791 -0.97 -27.25 -1.49
N GLY A 792 -0.72 -28.56 -1.64
CA GLY A 792 -0.80 -29.23 -2.94
C GLY A 792 0.34 -30.22 -3.17
N PRO A 793 0.48 -30.74 -4.40
CA PRO A 793 1.53 -31.68 -4.74
C PRO A 793 2.88 -30.94 -4.77
N TYR A 794 3.94 -31.64 -4.39
CA TYR A 794 5.33 -31.16 -4.29
C TYR A 794 5.58 -30.12 -3.21
N VAL A 795 4.56 -29.69 -2.46
CA VAL A 795 4.77 -28.90 -1.24
C VAL A 795 5.33 -29.83 -0.17
N ARG A 796 6.40 -29.40 0.51
CA ARG A 796 6.99 -30.13 1.64
C ARG A 796 5.93 -30.38 2.70
N GLN A 797 6.06 -31.52 3.37
CA GLN A 797 5.20 -31.89 4.48
C GLN A 797 5.96 -31.87 5.79
N HIS A 798 5.26 -31.52 6.87
CA HIS A 798 5.77 -31.48 8.24
C HIS A 798 7.08 -30.70 8.39
N THR A 799 7.19 -29.55 7.71
CA THR A 799 8.41 -28.74 7.68
C THR A 799 8.14 -27.33 8.22
N VAL A 800 9.06 -26.80 9.01
CA VAL A 800 9.07 -25.37 9.41
C VAL A 800 10.02 -24.63 8.49
N VAL A 801 9.58 -23.48 7.98
CA VAL A 801 10.43 -22.56 7.22
C VAL A 801 10.43 -21.21 7.92
N SER A 802 11.50 -20.94 8.65
CA SER A 802 11.73 -19.68 9.37
C SER A 802 12.56 -18.67 8.60
N ARG A 803 12.73 -18.87 7.29
CA ARG A 803 13.27 -17.84 6.42
C ARG A 803 12.26 -16.70 6.34
N PRO A 804 12.66 -15.43 6.55
CA PRO A 804 11.79 -14.29 6.33
C PRO A 804 11.31 -14.24 4.89
N TYR A 805 9.99 -14.22 4.72
CA TYR A 805 9.31 -14.01 3.45
C TYR A 805 8.31 -12.87 3.58
N THR A 806 7.95 -12.28 2.46
CA THR A 806 6.94 -11.22 2.41
C THR A 806 5.85 -11.56 1.41
N THR A 807 4.78 -10.76 1.38
CA THR A 807 3.76 -10.80 0.31
C THR A 807 4.39 -10.82 -1.08
N VAL A 808 5.49 -10.08 -1.30
CA VAL A 808 6.23 -10.06 -2.58
C VAL A 808 6.78 -11.44 -2.94
N ASN A 809 7.40 -12.16 -2.01
CA ASN A 809 7.90 -13.52 -2.26
C ASN A 809 6.76 -14.50 -2.58
N PHE A 810 5.61 -14.31 -1.94
CA PHE A 810 4.42 -15.11 -2.15
C PHE A 810 3.89 -14.96 -3.58
N VAL A 811 3.66 -13.72 -4.02
CA VAL A 811 3.26 -13.39 -5.40
C VAL A 811 4.30 -13.87 -6.41
N ARG A 812 5.58 -13.62 -6.15
CA ARG A 812 6.69 -14.09 -6.98
C ARG A 812 6.69 -15.61 -7.18
N THR A 813 6.27 -16.37 -6.17
CA THR A 813 6.17 -17.82 -6.25
C THR A 813 5.03 -18.25 -7.17
N ILE A 814 3.86 -17.61 -7.07
CA ILE A 814 2.71 -17.83 -7.97
C ILE A 814 3.11 -17.58 -9.43
N GLU A 815 3.81 -16.47 -9.69
CA GLU A 815 4.35 -16.17 -11.01
C GLU A 815 5.26 -17.27 -11.52
N ALA A 816 6.23 -17.70 -10.71
CA ALA A 816 7.22 -18.70 -11.12
C ALA A 816 6.58 -20.07 -11.41
N VAL A 817 5.56 -20.46 -10.63
CA VAL A 817 4.73 -21.65 -10.84
C VAL A 817 4.02 -21.60 -12.18
N LEU A 818 3.33 -20.49 -12.49
CA LEU A 818 2.60 -20.30 -13.75
C LEU A 818 3.51 -19.87 -14.92
N GLY A 819 4.78 -19.60 -14.63
CA GLY A 819 5.78 -19.05 -15.55
C GLY A 819 5.45 -17.65 -16.05
N LEU A 820 4.76 -16.83 -15.26
CA LEU A 820 4.51 -15.43 -15.57
C LEU A 820 5.83 -14.64 -15.55
N GLN A 821 5.89 -13.56 -16.32
CA GLN A 821 6.93 -12.55 -16.12
C GLN A 821 6.63 -11.79 -14.83
N PRO A 822 7.66 -11.38 -14.07
CA PRO A 822 7.48 -10.42 -12.99
C PRO A 822 6.73 -9.17 -13.46
N MET A 823 5.88 -8.62 -12.61
CA MET A 823 5.07 -7.44 -12.92
C MET A 823 5.82 -6.14 -12.64
N ALA A 824 6.82 -6.16 -11.74
CA ALA A 824 7.55 -4.99 -11.30
C ALA A 824 9.02 -5.29 -10.93
N MET A 825 9.72 -4.33 -10.33
CA MET A 825 11.03 -4.53 -9.73
C MET A 825 11.00 -5.46 -8.51
N ASN A 826 9.99 -5.31 -7.64
CA ASN A 826 9.97 -5.98 -6.33
C ASN A 826 9.95 -7.51 -6.47
N ASP A 827 9.02 -8.05 -7.26
CA ASP A 827 8.92 -9.46 -7.59
C ASP A 827 10.05 -9.93 -8.51
N ALA A 828 10.51 -9.11 -9.46
CA ALA A 828 11.66 -9.47 -10.31
C ALA A 828 12.95 -9.72 -9.53
N LEU A 829 13.14 -9.00 -8.41
CA LEU A 829 14.29 -9.10 -7.53
C LEU A 829 14.05 -10.03 -6.33
N ALA A 830 12.80 -10.35 -6.02
CA ALA A 830 12.48 -11.31 -4.98
C ALA A 830 12.85 -12.75 -5.39
N ARG A 831 13.38 -13.49 -4.42
CA ARG A 831 13.53 -14.95 -4.51
C ARG A 831 12.15 -15.61 -4.43
N PRO A 832 11.80 -16.57 -5.30
CA PRO A 832 10.62 -17.41 -5.09
C PRO A 832 10.80 -18.29 -3.84
N MET A 833 9.71 -18.70 -3.21
CA MET A 833 9.70 -19.51 -1.99
C MET A 833 10.03 -20.98 -2.27
N THR A 834 11.19 -21.26 -2.86
CA THR A 834 11.60 -22.62 -3.27
C THR A 834 11.82 -23.58 -2.11
N ASP A 835 12.06 -23.03 -0.91
CA ASP A 835 12.18 -23.78 0.33
C ASP A 835 10.89 -24.56 0.64
N LEU A 836 9.75 -24.18 0.04
CA LEU A 836 8.47 -24.87 0.17
C LEU A 836 8.38 -26.19 -0.59
N PHE A 837 9.27 -26.46 -1.56
CA PHE A 837 9.07 -27.57 -2.49
C PHE A 837 10.01 -28.76 -2.24
N ASP A 838 9.44 -29.96 -2.33
CA ASP A 838 10.13 -31.24 -2.52
C ASP A 838 9.49 -31.99 -3.68
N LEU A 839 10.22 -32.12 -4.79
CA LEU A 839 9.73 -32.77 -6.01
C LEU A 839 9.43 -34.27 -5.84
N LYS A 840 9.86 -34.87 -4.72
CA LYS A 840 9.50 -36.26 -4.38
C LYS A 840 8.13 -36.34 -3.69
N GLN A 841 7.61 -35.24 -3.14
CA GLN A 841 6.36 -35.17 -2.41
C GLN A 841 5.15 -34.98 -3.34
N ALA A 842 4.99 -35.83 -4.35
CA ALA A 842 3.90 -35.67 -5.34
C ALA A 842 2.51 -35.95 -4.76
N ALA A 843 2.41 -36.93 -3.84
CA ALA A 843 1.15 -37.35 -3.27
C ALA A 843 0.79 -36.49 -2.05
N TRP A 844 -0.48 -36.12 -1.98
CA TRP A 844 -1.09 -35.45 -0.84
C TRP A 844 -2.58 -35.78 -0.82
N SER A 845 -3.18 -35.60 0.34
CA SER A 845 -4.61 -35.70 0.55
C SER A 845 -4.99 -34.69 1.61
N TYR A 846 -6.20 -34.18 1.56
CA TYR A 846 -6.70 -33.30 2.60
C TYR A 846 -8.15 -33.62 2.91
N ARG A 847 -8.51 -33.63 4.19
CA ARG A 847 -9.89 -33.81 4.63
C ARG A 847 -10.24 -32.65 5.54
N ALA A 848 -11.25 -31.88 5.16
CA ALA A 848 -11.67 -30.75 5.96
C ALA A 848 -12.17 -31.23 7.33
N GLU A 849 -11.65 -30.61 8.39
CA GLU A 849 -12.13 -30.84 9.74
C GLU A 849 -13.28 -29.85 10.00
N LEU A 850 -14.48 -30.34 10.27
CA LEU A 850 -15.62 -29.47 10.63
C LEU A 850 -15.40 -28.91 12.04
N PRO A 851 -15.19 -27.58 12.21
CA PRO A 851 -15.06 -26.98 13.52
C PRO A 851 -16.34 -27.22 14.32
N ALA A 852 -16.20 -27.60 15.60
CA ALA A 852 -17.34 -28.06 16.37
C ALA A 852 -18.42 -26.98 16.58
N VAL A 853 -18.02 -25.70 16.63
CA VAL A 853 -18.93 -24.56 16.78
C VAL A 853 -19.90 -24.42 15.59
N LEU A 854 -19.52 -24.84 14.38
CA LEU A 854 -20.42 -24.79 13.22
C LEU A 854 -21.59 -25.78 13.31
N ARG A 855 -21.57 -26.73 14.25
CA ARG A 855 -22.70 -27.64 14.50
C ARG A 855 -23.87 -26.94 15.20
N THR A 856 -23.66 -25.76 15.77
CA THR A 856 -24.69 -24.96 16.45
C THR A 856 -25.42 -23.99 15.53
N THR A 857 -24.91 -23.78 14.30
CA THR A 857 -25.49 -22.90 13.28
C THR A 857 -26.60 -23.61 12.49
N ASP A 858 -27.20 -22.97 11.50
CA ASP A 858 -28.17 -23.57 10.57
C ASP A 858 -27.55 -24.03 9.24
N LEU A 859 -26.22 -23.89 9.08
CA LEU A 859 -25.51 -24.37 7.88
C LEU A 859 -25.79 -25.86 7.61
N PRO A 860 -25.85 -26.35 6.38
CA PRO A 860 -26.08 -27.76 6.10
C PRO A 860 -24.82 -28.63 6.34
N VAL A 861 -24.42 -28.76 7.60
CA VAL A 861 -23.28 -29.55 8.08
C VAL A 861 -23.72 -30.73 8.95
N PRO A 862 -22.98 -31.86 8.95
CA PRO A 862 -23.35 -33.06 9.70
C PRO A 862 -23.19 -32.89 11.22
N GLY A 863 -23.95 -33.69 11.98
CA GLY A 863 -23.80 -33.79 13.44
C GLY A 863 -24.29 -32.57 14.21
N LYS A 864 -25.41 -31.97 13.78
CA LYS A 864 -26.00 -30.79 14.44
C LYS A 864 -26.23 -31.00 15.94
N THR A 865 -25.97 -29.94 16.71
CA THR A 865 -26.21 -29.91 18.15
C THR A 865 -26.76 -28.54 18.55
N ALA A 866 -27.64 -28.53 19.56
CA ALA A 866 -28.09 -27.29 20.19
C ALA A 866 -27.11 -26.79 21.27
N ASP A 867 -26.13 -27.60 21.67
CA ASP A 867 -25.23 -27.33 22.78
C ASP A 867 -23.87 -26.74 22.34
N ALA A 868 -23.72 -25.43 22.48
CA ALA A 868 -22.45 -24.72 22.25
C ALA A 868 -21.38 -25.01 23.32
N GLY A 869 -21.74 -25.58 24.47
CA GLY A 869 -20.81 -26.00 25.51
C GLY A 869 -20.00 -27.25 25.14
N SER A 870 -20.40 -27.97 24.09
CA SER A 870 -19.76 -29.20 23.61
C SER A 870 -18.53 -28.99 22.71
N VAL A 871 -18.15 -27.73 22.43
CA VAL A 871 -17.11 -27.37 21.44
C VAL A 871 -15.67 -27.64 21.95
N GLY A 872 -15.49 -27.95 23.24
CA GLY A 872 -14.17 -28.26 23.79
C GLY A 872 -13.20 -27.08 23.80
N LEU A 873 -13.71 -25.85 23.67
CA LEU A 873 -12.94 -24.63 23.87
C LEU A 873 -12.63 -24.48 25.36
N CYS A 874 -11.41 -24.07 25.69
CA CYS A 874 -11.01 -23.80 27.08
C CYS A 874 -11.81 -22.65 27.73
N ARG A 875 -12.55 -21.86 26.94
CA ARG A 875 -13.32 -20.69 27.38
C ARG A 875 -14.75 -20.70 26.79
N PRO A 876 -15.75 -20.12 27.47
CA PRO A 876 -17.14 -20.17 27.02
C PRO A 876 -17.35 -19.42 25.70
N VAL A 877 -18.05 -20.07 24.75
CA VAL A 877 -18.52 -19.43 23.50
C VAL A 877 -19.45 -18.27 23.84
N ARG A 878 -19.22 -17.12 23.20
CA ARG A 878 -20.06 -15.92 23.36
C ARG A 878 -21.30 -15.99 22.49
N THR A 879 -22.34 -15.28 22.90
CA THR A 879 -23.58 -15.18 22.12
C THR A 879 -23.48 -14.06 21.08
N ALA A 880 -24.30 -14.13 20.02
CA ALA A 880 -24.46 -13.02 19.08
C ALA A 880 -24.83 -11.70 19.77
N GLY A 881 -25.64 -11.75 20.84
CA GLY A 881 -25.97 -10.58 21.64
C GLY A 881 -24.76 -9.97 22.37
N TYR A 882 -23.82 -10.79 22.85
CA TYR A 882 -22.56 -10.31 23.41
C TYR A 882 -21.73 -9.58 22.34
N TRP A 883 -21.53 -10.18 21.17
CA TRP A 883 -20.71 -9.56 20.12
C TRP A 883 -21.36 -8.30 19.54
N ALA A 884 -22.68 -8.30 19.34
CA ALA A 884 -23.42 -7.12 18.94
C ALA A 884 -23.24 -5.96 19.94
N GLN A 885 -23.18 -6.27 21.24
CA GLN A 885 -22.89 -5.29 22.28
C GLN A 885 -21.41 -4.87 22.27
N ALA A 886 -20.48 -5.83 22.18
CA ALA A 886 -19.05 -5.57 22.25
C ALA A 886 -18.55 -4.72 21.08
N MET A 887 -19.06 -5.01 19.88
CA MET A 887 -18.72 -4.37 18.62
C MET A 887 -19.66 -3.22 18.24
N ALA A 888 -20.57 -2.82 19.14
CA ALA A 888 -21.57 -1.78 18.88
C ALA A 888 -20.93 -0.48 18.39
N GLY A 889 -21.39 0.06 17.26
CA GLY A 889 -20.91 1.33 16.69
C GLY A 889 -19.63 1.23 15.84
N LEU A 890 -19.07 0.04 15.64
CA LEU A 890 -18.09 -0.20 14.59
C LEU A 890 -18.79 -0.39 13.22
N ASN A 891 -18.09 -0.07 12.13
CA ASN A 891 -18.62 -0.19 10.77
C ASN A 891 -18.00 -1.36 10.02
N PHE A 892 -18.77 -2.43 9.82
CA PHE A 892 -18.37 -3.63 9.06
C PHE A 892 -18.94 -3.65 7.64
N ASP A 893 -19.63 -2.59 7.21
CA ASP A 893 -20.24 -2.50 5.87
C ASP A 893 -19.19 -2.29 4.76
N VAL A 894 -17.99 -1.85 5.14
CA VAL A 894 -16.85 -1.56 4.27
C VAL A 894 -15.60 -2.10 4.98
N GLU A 895 -14.67 -2.66 4.20
CA GLU A 895 -13.36 -3.10 4.68
C GLU A 895 -12.69 -2.02 5.53
N ASP A 896 -12.03 -2.42 6.62
CA ASP A 896 -11.12 -1.57 7.41
C ASP A 896 -11.70 -0.26 7.97
N HIS A 897 -13.00 -0.01 7.86
CA HIS A 897 -13.65 1.18 8.41
C HIS A 897 -13.96 1.05 9.91
N LEU A 898 -13.14 0.28 10.64
CA LEU A 898 -13.27 -0.04 12.04
C LEU A 898 -12.34 0.84 12.92
N ASP A 899 -12.72 1.03 14.19
CA ASP A 899 -11.75 1.41 15.23
C ASP A 899 -10.90 0.16 15.53
N THR A 900 -9.83 -0.06 14.77
CA THR A 900 -8.99 -1.27 14.81
C THR A 900 -8.48 -1.61 16.22
N PRO A 901 -8.00 -0.65 17.04
CA PRO A 901 -7.66 -0.94 18.43
C PRO A 901 -8.85 -1.45 19.26
N ARG A 902 -10.04 -0.83 19.14
CA ARG A 902 -11.24 -1.31 19.86
C ARG A 902 -11.70 -2.67 19.35
N PHE A 903 -11.66 -2.90 18.05
CA PHE A 903 -12.03 -4.15 17.41
C PHE A 903 -11.19 -5.30 17.93
N ASN A 904 -9.87 -5.21 17.79
CA ASN A 904 -8.98 -6.26 18.27
C ASN A 904 -9.10 -6.46 19.79
N LEU A 905 -9.39 -5.41 20.59
CA LEU A 905 -9.57 -5.55 22.06
C LEU A 905 -10.86 -6.31 22.38
N ALA A 906 -11.91 -6.05 21.61
CA ALA A 906 -13.14 -6.79 21.72
C ALA A 906 -12.94 -8.26 21.32
N LEU A 907 -12.17 -8.54 20.26
CA LEU A 907 -11.76 -9.91 19.93
C LEU A 907 -11.02 -10.55 21.11
N TRP A 908 -9.96 -9.92 21.62
CA TRP A 908 -9.19 -10.42 22.76
C TRP A 908 -10.08 -10.70 23.97
N THR A 909 -10.86 -9.72 24.41
CA THR A 909 -11.73 -9.82 25.58
C THR A 909 -12.84 -10.84 25.38
N GLY A 910 -13.41 -10.95 24.18
CA GLY A 910 -14.47 -11.90 23.92
C GLY A 910 -13.96 -13.33 23.88
N MET A 911 -12.82 -13.54 23.20
CA MET A 911 -12.21 -14.86 23.01
C MET A 911 -11.51 -15.38 24.26
N THR A 912 -10.86 -14.48 25.01
CA THR A 912 -10.15 -14.82 26.24
C THR A 912 -11.01 -14.49 27.47
N GLY A 913 -11.65 -13.34 27.56
CA GLY A 913 -12.21 -12.85 28.83
C GLY A 913 -11.12 -12.37 29.79
N GLU A 914 -9.91 -12.14 29.28
CA GLU A 914 -8.84 -11.42 29.96
C GLU A 914 -8.80 -9.95 29.53
N ALA A 915 -8.36 -9.10 30.47
CA ALA A 915 -8.28 -7.65 30.32
C ALA A 915 -7.00 -7.18 29.63
N VAL A 916 -6.02 -8.08 29.61
CA VAL A 916 -4.62 -7.76 29.41
C VAL A 916 -4.11 -8.61 28.27
N VAL A 917 -3.82 -7.97 27.15
CA VAL A 917 -3.06 -8.57 26.07
C VAL A 917 -1.61 -8.74 26.56
N PRO A 918 -1.02 -9.94 26.49
CA PRO A 918 0.38 -10.16 26.76
C PRO A 918 1.26 -9.19 25.98
N THR A 919 2.37 -8.79 26.58
CA THR A 919 3.35 -7.89 25.93
C THR A 919 4.12 -8.64 24.84
N PRO A 920 4.05 -8.21 23.56
CA PRO A 920 5.01 -8.61 22.54
C PRO A 920 6.45 -8.42 23.04
N THR A 921 7.27 -9.47 22.96
CA THR A 921 8.66 -9.44 23.48
C THR A 921 9.73 -9.37 22.39
N GLY A 922 9.42 -9.76 21.15
CA GLY A 922 10.41 -9.98 20.10
C GLY A 922 11.37 -11.16 20.36
N GLU A 923 11.10 -11.99 21.38
CA GLU A 923 11.88 -13.19 21.69
C GLU A 923 11.62 -14.27 20.63
N ASP A 924 12.64 -15.01 20.21
CA ASP A 924 12.47 -16.23 19.42
C ASP A 924 11.88 -17.35 20.32
N LEU A 925 10.63 -17.70 20.06
CA LEU A 925 9.83 -18.70 20.77
C LEU A 925 9.76 -20.05 20.04
N SER A 926 10.61 -20.27 19.02
CA SER A 926 10.66 -21.52 18.25
C SER A 926 11.23 -22.71 19.05
N HIS A 927 11.89 -22.45 20.17
CA HIS A 927 12.47 -23.46 21.06
C HIS A 927 11.57 -23.79 22.26
N ASP A 928 11.73 -24.99 22.82
CA ASP A 928 11.00 -25.50 24.00
C ASP A 928 9.46 -25.45 23.87
N ARG A 929 8.93 -25.60 22.65
CA ARG A 929 7.49 -25.49 22.31
C ARG A 929 6.59 -26.29 23.26
N ALA A 930 6.93 -27.53 23.57
CA ALA A 930 6.12 -28.37 24.45
C ALA A 930 5.95 -27.76 25.85
N ALA A 931 7.00 -27.15 26.41
CA ALA A 931 6.92 -26.50 27.73
C ALA A 931 6.11 -25.21 27.66
N ARG A 932 6.27 -24.42 26.59
CA ARG A 932 5.53 -23.18 26.36
C ARG A 932 4.02 -23.45 26.20
N LEU A 933 3.65 -24.48 25.44
CA LEU A 933 2.26 -24.92 25.27
C LEU A 933 1.65 -25.49 26.56
N ALA A 934 2.43 -26.24 27.35
CA ALA A 934 1.95 -26.73 28.65
C ALA A 934 1.65 -25.58 29.63
N ALA A 935 2.42 -24.48 29.55
CA ALA A 935 2.21 -23.28 30.36
C ALA A 935 1.01 -22.43 29.91
N SER A 936 0.54 -22.60 28.67
CA SER A 936 -0.61 -21.91 28.09
C SER A 936 -1.86 -22.79 27.97
N ALA A 937 -1.79 -24.08 28.29
CA ALA A 937 -2.93 -25.00 28.17
C ALA A 937 -4.13 -24.49 28.99
N CYS A 938 -5.13 -23.98 28.28
CA CYS A 938 -6.31 -23.29 28.82
C CYS A 938 -6.09 -21.92 29.47
N ARG A 939 -5.03 -21.20 29.10
CA ARG A 939 -5.17 -19.76 28.89
C ARG A 939 -5.76 -19.61 27.52
#